data_AF-A0A087PS16-F1
#
_entry.id   AF-A0A087PS16-F1
#
_cell.length_a   1.000
_cell.length_b   1.000
_cell.length_c   1.000
_cell.angle_alpha   90.00
_cell.angle_beta   90.00
_cell.angle_gamma   90.00
#
_symmetry.space_group_name_H-M   'P 1'
#
loop_
_entity.id
_entity.type
_entity.pdbx_description
1 polymer ?
#
loop_
_entity_poly.entity_id
_entity_poly.type
_entity_poly.pdbx_seq_one_letter_code
_entity_poly.pdbx_strand_id
1 'polypeptide(L)'
;MSLTYSPPAGATVLKNGNWIATKGADGKTYYQSATGIDAGASPVSGATKYTGPVIISGGNLTVASGAVASGAYISGGWNNVYVLSGGNFESSVNVNGWTYVRSGGVSSDNTLVSDAGNVAAGGSSISDTFIAGTPIDGGGDIFAVSKGGYIGGSATVGSGMMLNVNAGATAEPITVQNGGTLYVDSPSSTVGSGTPAPALGDTTISPAYPVAPSGATVLKGGNWIATKDSNGKTYYQSANGINSAARPVSGAAKYTGPVVISGGNLTVAAGAVASGAYVSGGWNNVYVLSGGNFESSVNINGWTYVSSGGVASDNTLVSDAGSVAAGGSSVSNTFLAGKAADGGADIYTVSSGGYVAGNTIVDSGTKLVVNSGATVTNPIAYYTAYPQSSYLSATVLSGGNWIATKDADGNTYYQSATGIDAGAKPISGATKYTGPVIISAGTLTVASGAVASGAYVSGGVNNVFIESGGVLESSVNVNGWTYVRSGGVSSRNTLVSDAGRVSAGGSSVSDTFLYGANGDGGSDIFTIGSGGYVASSYIGSGSHLEVVAGGSSDSPTIAAGGIYHVTQASSLVCFLPGSMIRTEKGEVAVEDLQIGDQVVTFDWENNKEVSRPIVWVGKAQATVHAGLPDDEAGWPVRVLKDAIADGVPYKDMLITAEHCLFLQNKFVPVRMLVNGETIFYDKTIRSYDYYHVETASHSVISADGMLTESYLETGDRASFHQEGKVAALRGAVPYTWEENAAAPLCVERSFVEPLFRTLEERKAKVSGQSEQPKKDVTTTDCPDLRLMTDAGATLYPVRQTAERYSFMLPPDTRFVRILSRASRPADVIGPFVDDRRSMGVAVGDVHLLCDGCSHGITAHLLDEKPKGWHVSENAECAWTNGNAILPLGDQASRGKVGMLSITILASGPYLVVDQDAENLQARSA
;
A
#
# COMPACT_ATOMS: atom_id res chain seq x y z
N MET A 1 -24.07 2.48 -2.66
CA MET A 1 -25.42 1.88 -2.57
C MET A 1 -26.39 2.85 -3.26
N SER A 2 -27.22 2.40 -4.20
CA SER A 2 -28.19 3.27 -4.88
C SER A 2 -29.37 3.58 -3.95
N LEU A 3 -29.64 4.87 -3.70
CA LEU A 3 -30.86 5.30 -3.03
C LEU A 3 -32.06 4.95 -3.93
N THR A 4 -32.79 3.91 -3.58
CA THR A 4 -34.05 3.52 -4.23
C THR A 4 -35.21 4.16 -3.46
N TYR A 5 -35.68 5.32 -3.92
CA TYR A 5 -36.95 5.87 -3.44
C TYR A 5 -38.10 5.00 -3.95
N SER A 6 -38.90 4.45 -3.04
CA SER A 6 -40.08 3.65 -3.40
C SER A 6 -41.22 4.59 -3.83
N PRO A 7 -41.84 4.38 -5.00
CA PRO A 7 -42.97 5.21 -5.42
C PRO A 7 -44.18 5.05 -4.49
N PRO A 8 -45.08 6.05 -4.40
CA PRO A 8 -46.22 6.00 -3.48
C PRO A 8 -47.14 4.82 -3.79
N ALA A 9 -47.56 4.08 -2.75
CA ALA A 9 -48.50 2.98 -2.89
C ALA A 9 -49.84 3.46 -3.47
N GLY A 10 -50.34 2.79 -4.51
CA GLY A 10 -51.60 3.15 -5.19
C GLY A 10 -51.49 4.28 -6.21
N ALA A 11 -50.29 4.75 -6.55
CA ALA A 11 -50.10 5.79 -7.55
C ALA A 11 -50.44 5.33 -8.98
N THR A 12 -51.06 6.22 -9.75
CA THR A 12 -51.34 5.96 -11.17
C THR A 12 -50.09 6.22 -12.01
N VAL A 13 -49.66 5.25 -12.81
CA VAL A 13 -48.50 5.40 -13.70
C VAL A 13 -48.90 6.06 -15.02
N LEU A 14 -48.33 7.24 -15.26
CA LEU A 14 -48.47 8.06 -16.45
C LEU A 14 -47.16 7.98 -17.24
N LYS A 15 -47.18 7.31 -18.40
CA LYS A 15 -45.96 7.05 -19.19
C LYS A 15 -45.79 8.08 -20.30
N ASN A 16 -44.61 8.71 -20.35
CA ASN A 16 -44.14 9.61 -21.39
C ASN A 16 -45.05 10.83 -21.67
N GLY A 17 -44.54 11.79 -22.43
CA GLY A 17 -45.31 12.96 -22.90
C GLY A 17 -45.46 14.08 -21.86
N ASN A 18 -46.29 15.07 -22.19
CA ASN A 18 -46.52 16.25 -21.35
C ASN A 18 -47.81 16.08 -20.56
N TRP A 19 -47.74 16.39 -19.28
CA TRP A 19 -48.85 16.30 -18.33
C TRP A 19 -49.08 17.65 -17.68
N ILE A 20 -50.34 17.96 -17.39
CA ILE A 20 -50.73 19.17 -16.68
C ILE A 20 -51.61 18.82 -15.50
N ALA A 21 -51.26 19.37 -14.33
CA ALA A 21 -52.09 19.36 -13.14
C ALA A 21 -52.97 20.63 -13.14
N THR A 22 -54.29 20.45 -13.08
CA THR A 22 -55.28 21.55 -13.10
C THR A 22 -56.28 21.40 -11.96
N LYS A 23 -56.80 22.52 -11.46
CA LYS A 23 -57.86 22.52 -10.45
C LYS A 23 -59.22 22.28 -11.11
N GLY A 24 -59.93 21.25 -10.66
CA GLY A 24 -61.31 21.00 -11.04
C GLY A 24 -62.30 21.92 -10.33
N ALA A 25 -63.53 21.98 -10.83
CA ALA A 25 -64.63 22.74 -10.22
C ALA A 25 -65.01 22.22 -8.82
N ASP A 26 -64.69 20.96 -8.53
CA ASP A 26 -64.84 20.31 -7.22
C ASP A 26 -63.66 20.61 -6.25
N GLY A 27 -62.72 21.45 -6.67
CA GLY A 27 -61.55 21.84 -5.90
C GLY A 27 -60.40 20.82 -5.90
N LYS A 28 -60.55 19.66 -6.57
CA LYS A 28 -59.50 18.63 -6.64
C LYS A 28 -58.49 18.93 -7.74
N THR A 29 -57.26 18.44 -7.56
CA THR A 29 -56.24 18.45 -8.63
C THR A 29 -56.45 17.25 -9.56
N TYR A 30 -56.51 17.53 -10.86
CA TYR A 30 -56.57 16.52 -11.91
C TYR A 30 -55.33 16.58 -12.81
N TYR A 31 -54.68 15.43 -13.00
CA TYR A 31 -53.59 15.24 -13.96
C TYR A 31 -54.17 14.77 -15.30
N GLN A 32 -53.81 15.45 -16.39
CA GLN A 32 -54.29 15.16 -17.75
C GLN A 32 -53.12 15.29 -18.73
N SER A 33 -53.21 14.61 -19.87
CA SER A 33 -52.28 14.85 -20.97
C SER A 33 -52.42 16.29 -21.47
N ALA A 34 -51.29 16.90 -21.83
CA ALA A 34 -51.19 18.30 -22.18
C ALA A 34 -50.57 18.49 -23.57
N THR A 35 -51.03 19.52 -24.28
CA THR A 35 -50.30 20.09 -25.42
C THR A 35 -49.29 21.10 -24.89
N GLY A 36 -48.00 20.97 -25.24
CA GLY A 36 -46.95 21.89 -24.80
C GLY A 36 -46.43 21.64 -23.37
N ILE A 37 -45.57 22.55 -22.89
CA ILE A 37 -44.93 22.56 -21.56
C ILE A 37 -44.94 23.98 -20.98
N ASP A 38 -44.71 24.12 -19.67
CA ASP A 38 -44.61 25.42 -18.99
C ASP A 38 -45.83 26.32 -19.31
N ALA A 39 -45.65 27.62 -19.58
CA ALA A 39 -46.74 28.53 -19.92
C ALA A 39 -47.56 28.13 -21.18
N GLY A 40 -47.03 27.26 -22.04
CA GLY A 40 -47.73 26.74 -23.22
C GLY A 40 -48.56 25.48 -22.95
N ALA A 41 -48.53 24.92 -21.73
CA ALA A 41 -49.24 23.70 -21.40
C ALA A 41 -50.76 23.94 -21.36
N SER A 42 -51.52 23.11 -22.08
CA SER A 42 -52.99 23.12 -22.04
C SER A 42 -53.56 21.69 -22.04
N PRO A 43 -54.61 21.38 -21.27
CA PRO A 43 -55.19 20.04 -21.26
C PRO A 43 -55.70 19.64 -22.64
N VAL A 44 -55.40 18.42 -23.08
CA VAL A 44 -55.96 17.87 -24.31
C VAL A 44 -57.47 17.66 -24.12
N SER A 45 -58.28 18.16 -25.05
CA SER A 45 -59.74 18.02 -24.98
C SER A 45 -60.15 16.55 -24.92
N GLY A 46 -60.97 16.19 -23.93
CA GLY A 46 -61.41 14.81 -23.70
C GLY A 46 -60.38 13.89 -23.03
N ALA A 47 -59.23 14.42 -22.58
CA ALA A 47 -58.24 13.62 -21.86
C ALA A 47 -58.79 13.00 -20.58
N THR A 48 -58.38 11.76 -20.31
CA THR A 48 -58.66 11.09 -19.03
C THR A 48 -58.07 11.91 -17.89
N LYS A 49 -58.89 12.14 -16.86
CA LYS A 49 -58.50 12.86 -15.65
C LYS A 49 -58.10 11.89 -14.56
N TYR A 50 -56.88 12.02 -14.06
CA TYR A 50 -56.36 11.22 -12.96
C TYR A 50 -56.30 12.05 -11.67
N THR A 51 -56.54 11.43 -10.51
CA THR A 51 -56.49 12.07 -9.18
C THR A 51 -55.68 11.21 -8.22
N GLY A 52 -55.13 11.81 -7.16
CA GLY A 52 -54.25 11.12 -6.21
C GLY A 52 -52.79 11.14 -6.65
N PRO A 53 -51.89 10.43 -5.95
CA PRO A 53 -50.48 10.39 -6.30
C PRO A 53 -50.30 9.78 -7.69
N VAL A 54 -49.38 10.36 -8.47
CA VAL A 54 -49.08 9.91 -9.84
C VAL A 54 -47.60 9.61 -9.97
N ILE A 55 -47.26 8.61 -10.77
CA ILE A 55 -45.89 8.34 -11.21
C ILE A 55 -45.79 8.80 -12.66
N ILE A 56 -44.96 9.81 -12.94
CA ILE A 56 -44.68 10.24 -14.31
C ILE A 56 -43.34 9.66 -14.72
N SER A 57 -43.38 8.67 -15.61
CA SER A 57 -42.18 7.98 -16.11
C SER A 57 -41.82 8.56 -17.49
N GLY A 58 -40.71 9.29 -17.59
CA GLY A 58 -40.16 9.80 -18.86
C GLY A 58 -40.96 10.96 -19.49
N GLY A 59 -41.54 11.86 -18.70
CA GLY A 59 -42.40 12.94 -19.18
C GLY A 59 -42.31 14.24 -18.36
N ASN A 60 -42.91 15.31 -18.87
CA ASN A 60 -42.93 16.62 -18.22
C ASN A 60 -44.22 16.82 -17.41
N LEU A 61 -44.13 17.53 -16.28
CA LEU A 61 -45.28 17.95 -15.50
C LEU A 61 -45.36 19.48 -15.44
N THR A 62 -46.50 20.06 -15.80
CA THR A 62 -46.81 21.46 -15.55
C THR A 62 -47.89 21.57 -14.49
N VAL A 63 -47.63 22.31 -13.41
CA VAL A 63 -48.59 22.58 -12.33
C VAL A 63 -49.22 23.94 -12.60
N ALA A 64 -50.48 23.93 -13.04
CA ALA A 64 -51.21 25.14 -13.43
C ALA A 64 -51.77 25.89 -12.22
N SER A 65 -52.24 27.11 -12.46
CA SER A 65 -52.81 27.97 -11.42
C SER A 65 -53.96 27.29 -10.66
N GLY A 66 -53.89 27.36 -9.33
CA GLY A 66 -54.85 26.78 -8.40
C GLY A 66 -54.71 25.26 -8.20
N ALA A 67 -53.85 24.58 -8.95
CA ALA A 67 -53.60 23.15 -8.78
C ALA A 67 -52.55 22.90 -7.69
N VAL A 68 -52.74 21.82 -6.93
CA VAL A 68 -51.78 21.31 -5.95
C VAL A 68 -51.36 19.91 -6.36
N ALA A 69 -50.16 19.76 -6.89
CA ALA A 69 -49.60 18.47 -7.26
C ALA A 69 -48.88 17.88 -6.04
N SER A 70 -49.57 17.00 -5.31
CA SER A 70 -49.12 16.42 -4.05
C SER A 70 -48.81 14.92 -4.20
N GLY A 71 -47.68 14.46 -3.69
CA GLY A 71 -47.29 13.05 -3.74
C GLY A 71 -46.97 12.53 -5.15
N ALA A 72 -46.52 13.39 -6.06
CA ALA A 72 -46.11 12.97 -7.40
C ALA A 72 -44.68 12.41 -7.39
N TYR A 73 -44.42 11.38 -8.19
CA TYR A 73 -43.09 10.78 -8.37
C TYR A 73 -42.69 10.87 -9.84
N ILE A 74 -41.72 11.73 -10.16
CA ILE A 74 -41.27 12.00 -11.53
C ILE A 74 -39.86 11.40 -11.71
N SER A 75 -39.70 10.54 -12.72
CA SER A 75 -38.42 9.87 -12.99
C SER A 75 -38.34 9.35 -14.44
N GLY A 76 -37.16 8.93 -14.89
CA GLY A 76 -37.01 8.12 -16.11
C GLY A 76 -36.56 8.86 -17.37
N GLY A 77 -35.50 9.68 -17.29
CA GLY A 77 -34.86 10.35 -18.43
C GLY A 77 -34.91 11.88 -18.28
N TRP A 78 -34.94 12.64 -19.39
CA TRP A 78 -35.08 14.10 -19.36
C TRP A 78 -36.51 14.49 -18.94
N ASN A 79 -36.80 14.54 -17.64
CA ASN A 79 -38.08 15.01 -17.09
C ASN A 79 -37.98 16.44 -16.53
N ASN A 80 -38.98 17.28 -16.82
CA ASN A 80 -39.06 18.64 -16.30
C ASN A 80 -40.36 18.88 -15.53
N VAL A 81 -40.27 19.56 -14.38
CA VAL A 81 -41.39 20.04 -13.59
C VAL A 81 -41.46 21.56 -13.70
N TYR A 82 -42.58 22.10 -14.16
CA TYR A 82 -42.83 23.54 -14.25
C TYR A 82 -43.95 23.91 -13.30
N VAL A 83 -43.65 24.76 -12.31
CA VAL A 83 -44.65 25.27 -11.36
C VAL A 83 -45.04 26.68 -11.74
N LEU A 84 -46.24 26.84 -12.29
CA LEU A 84 -46.74 28.14 -12.78
C LEU A 84 -47.31 28.99 -11.64
N SER A 85 -47.63 30.25 -11.97
CA SER A 85 -48.23 31.20 -11.03
C SER A 85 -49.51 30.66 -10.39
N GLY A 86 -49.53 30.59 -9.06
CA GLY A 86 -50.64 30.04 -8.28
C GLY A 86 -50.72 28.52 -8.24
N GLY A 87 -49.78 27.79 -8.85
CA GLY A 87 -49.64 26.34 -8.72
C GLY A 87 -48.72 25.97 -7.54
N ASN A 88 -49.00 24.83 -6.90
CA ASN A 88 -48.18 24.28 -5.81
C ASN A 88 -47.71 22.85 -6.15
N PHE A 89 -46.41 22.61 -6.10
CA PHE A 89 -45.81 21.28 -6.18
C PHE A 89 -45.33 20.90 -4.78
N GLU A 90 -45.95 19.90 -4.16
CA GLU A 90 -45.73 19.62 -2.75
C GLU A 90 -45.52 18.14 -2.43
N SER A 91 -44.75 17.83 -1.37
CA SER A 91 -44.58 16.46 -0.85
C SER A 91 -44.30 15.42 -1.93
N SER A 92 -43.54 15.81 -2.95
CA SER A 92 -43.32 15.07 -4.20
C SER A 92 -41.83 14.79 -4.40
N VAL A 93 -41.52 13.87 -5.31
CA VAL A 93 -40.16 13.47 -5.65
C VAL A 93 -39.89 13.69 -7.13
N ASN A 94 -38.80 14.37 -7.45
CA ASN A 94 -38.31 14.52 -8.82
C ASN A 94 -36.87 13.99 -8.90
N VAL A 95 -36.60 13.06 -9.82
CA VAL A 95 -35.31 12.36 -9.92
C VAL A 95 -34.69 12.60 -11.30
N ASN A 96 -33.42 13.02 -11.33
CA ASN A 96 -32.61 13.23 -12.53
C ASN A 96 -33.28 14.15 -13.56
N GLY A 97 -33.97 15.20 -13.09
CA GLY A 97 -34.78 16.09 -13.92
C GLY A 97 -34.40 17.56 -13.80
N TRP A 98 -35.33 18.42 -14.22
CA TRP A 98 -35.27 19.84 -13.90
C TRP A 98 -36.54 20.37 -13.25
N THR A 99 -36.42 21.12 -12.15
CA THR A 99 -37.55 21.83 -11.54
C THR A 99 -37.45 23.34 -11.74
N TYR A 100 -38.49 23.92 -12.36
CA TYR A 100 -38.61 25.35 -12.60
C TYR A 100 -39.80 25.93 -11.86
N VAL A 101 -39.53 26.74 -10.83
CA VAL A 101 -40.55 27.46 -10.08
C VAL A 101 -40.68 28.86 -10.68
N ARG A 102 -41.77 29.10 -11.42
CA ARG A 102 -42.05 30.38 -12.07
C ARG A 102 -42.59 31.41 -11.07
N SER A 103 -42.70 32.65 -11.50
CA SER A 103 -43.23 33.74 -10.67
C SER A 103 -44.63 33.42 -10.13
N GLY A 104 -44.80 33.47 -8.81
CA GLY A 104 -46.02 33.10 -8.09
C GLY A 104 -46.27 31.60 -7.94
N GLY A 105 -45.37 30.74 -8.42
CA GLY A 105 -45.41 29.29 -8.17
C GLY A 105 -44.72 28.92 -6.86
N VAL A 106 -45.11 27.79 -6.27
CA VAL A 106 -44.58 27.29 -5.00
C VAL A 106 -44.14 25.83 -5.13
N SER A 107 -42.91 25.54 -4.71
CA SER A 107 -42.40 24.20 -4.44
C SER A 107 -42.32 24.04 -2.93
N SER A 108 -42.89 22.97 -2.35
CA SER A 108 -42.85 22.75 -0.91
C SER A 108 -42.68 21.29 -0.45
N ASP A 109 -41.85 21.05 0.57
CA ASP A 109 -41.65 19.73 1.20
C ASP A 109 -41.29 18.61 0.19
N ASN A 110 -40.64 18.94 -0.92
CA ASN A 110 -40.27 17.97 -1.96
C ASN A 110 -38.89 17.36 -1.72
N THR A 111 -38.63 16.21 -2.34
CA THR A 111 -37.29 15.62 -2.46
C THR A 111 -36.81 15.69 -3.92
N LEU A 112 -35.76 16.46 -4.16
CA LEU A 112 -35.22 16.73 -5.49
C LEU A 112 -33.85 16.02 -5.61
N VAL A 113 -33.82 14.94 -6.38
CA VAL A 113 -32.69 13.99 -6.45
C VAL A 113 -31.92 14.18 -7.75
N SER A 114 -30.67 14.66 -7.70
CA SER A 114 -29.88 15.02 -8.90
C SER A 114 -30.70 15.87 -9.88
N ASP A 115 -31.41 16.85 -9.32
CA ASP A 115 -32.34 17.70 -10.04
C ASP A 115 -31.75 19.09 -10.16
N ALA A 116 -31.51 19.54 -11.40
CA ALA A 116 -31.12 20.92 -11.67
C ALA A 116 -32.36 21.81 -11.66
N GLY A 117 -32.24 23.12 -11.44
CA GLY A 117 -33.46 23.91 -11.39
C GLY A 117 -33.30 25.39 -11.12
N ASN A 118 -34.43 26.09 -11.16
CA ASN A 118 -34.46 27.53 -10.91
C ASN A 118 -35.76 27.99 -10.23
N VAL A 119 -35.62 28.75 -9.14
CA VAL A 119 -36.68 29.58 -8.57
C VAL A 119 -36.57 30.99 -9.13
N ALA A 120 -37.52 31.36 -9.99
CA ALA A 120 -37.57 32.67 -10.63
C ALA A 120 -38.00 33.79 -9.67
N ALA A 121 -37.89 35.04 -10.12
CA ALA A 121 -38.39 36.19 -9.38
C ALA A 121 -39.87 36.04 -9.01
N GLY A 122 -40.22 36.15 -7.73
CA GLY A 122 -41.56 35.94 -7.19
C GLY A 122 -42.00 34.48 -7.05
N GLY A 123 -41.15 33.50 -7.39
CA GLY A 123 -41.37 32.08 -7.07
C GLY A 123 -40.82 31.72 -5.69
N SER A 124 -41.31 30.61 -5.10
CA SER A 124 -40.91 30.16 -3.75
C SER A 124 -40.57 28.67 -3.70
N SER A 125 -39.48 28.31 -3.02
CA SER A 125 -39.15 26.95 -2.59
C SER A 125 -39.14 26.88 -1.07
N ILE A 126 -39.89 25.96 -0.47
CA ILE A 126 -40.17 25.94 0.97
C ILE A 126 -39.94 24.53 1.51
N SER A 127 -39.07 24.34 2.49
CA SER A 127 -38.79 23.01 3.09
C SER A 127 -38.29 21.93 2.11
N ASP A 128 -37.89 22.29 0.89
CA ASP A 128 -37.46 21.31 -0.10
C ASP A 128 -36.09 20.71 0.28
N THR A 129 -35.91 19.42 -0.02
CA THR A 129 -34.68 18.67 0.22
C THR A 129 -33.98 18.33 -1.10
N PHE A 130 -32.76 18.81 -1.29
CA PHE A 130 -31.93 18.59 -2.48
C PHE A 130 -30.88 17.51 -2.19
N ILE A 131 -30.83 16.40 -2.92
CA ILE A 131 -29.85 15.31 -2.69
C ILE A 131 -29.26 14.78 -4.00
N ALA A 132 -28.03 14.25 -4.00
CA ALA A 132 -27.45 13.66 -5.20
C ALA A 132 -27.88 12.19 -5.38
N GLY A 133 -28.13 11.78 -6.63
CA GLY A 133 -28.39 10.39 -7.03
C GLY A 133 -27.12 9.63 -7.42
N THR A 134 -27.26 8.40 -7.95
CA THR A 134 -26.12 7.65 -8.52
C THR A 134 -25.67 8.26 -9.83
N PRO A 135 -24.36 8.48 -10.04
CA PRO A 135 -23.86 9.22 -11.18
C PRO A 135 -24.08 8.43 -12.47
N ILE A 136 -24.88 8.98 -13.38
CA ILE A 136 -24.76 8.67 -14.81
C ILE A 136 -23.97 9.79 -15.51
N ASP A 137 -24.06 11.04 -15.03
CA ASP A 137 -23.42 12.21 -15.65
C ASP A 137 -22.49 13.03 -14.73
N GLY A 138 -21.95 12.42 -13.67
CA GLY A 138 -20.99 13.09 -12.78
C GLY A 138 -21.63 14.15 -11.88
N GLY A 139 -21.48 14.01 -10.56
CA GLY A 139 -22.07 14.94 -9.59
C GLY A 139 -21.70 16.41 -9.88
N GLY A 140 -22.72 17.26 -10.00
CA GLY A 140 -22.55 18.69 -10.29
C GLY A 140 -23.82 19.49 -10.57
N ASP A 141 -25.01 18.94 -10.31
CA ASP A 141 -26.27 19.63 -10.62
C ASP A 141 -26.49 20.86 -9.73
N ILE A 142 -26.78 22.00 -10.37
CA ILE A 142 -26.96 23.29 -9.71
C ILE A 142 -28.45 23.63 -9.67
N PHE A 143 -28.97 23.82 -8.46
CA PHE A 143 -30.27 24.41 -8.24
C PHE A 143 -30.11 25.89 -7.90
N ALA A 144 -30.76 26.79 -8.65
CA ALA A 144 -30.54 28.23 -8.51
C ALA A 144 -31.77 28.97 -7.97
N VAL A 145 -31.58 29.92 -7.06
CA VAL A 145 -32.60 30.91 -6.68
C VAL A 145 -32.20 32.24 -7.31
N SER A 146 -33.03 32.73 -8.23
CA SER A 146 -32.75 33.94 -8.99
C SER A 146 -33.11 35.19 -8.19
N LYS A 147 -32.61 36.37 -8.63
CA LYS A 147 -32.99 37.67 -8.04
C LYS A 147 -34.50 37.80 -7.90
N GLY A 148 -34.98 38.12 -6.70
CA GLY A 148 -36.40 38.25 -6.36
C GLY A 148 -37.12 36.92 -6.09
N GLY A 149 -36.45 35.77 -6.19
CA GLY A 149 -36.98 34.47 -5.79
C GLY A 149 -36.82 34.24 -4.28
N TYR A 150 -37.57 33.27 -3.74
CA TYR A 150 -37.59 32.94 -2.32
C TYR A 150 -37.20 31.47 -2.08
N ILE A 151 -36.39 31.22 -1.04
CA ILE A 151 -36.14 29.88 -0.50
C ILE A 151 -36.17 29.89 1.04
N GLY A 152 -36.82 28.92 1.69
CA GLY A 152 -36.93 28.94 3.15
C GLY A 152 -37.64 27.75 3.79
N GLY A 153 -38.12 27.89 5.03
CA GLY A 153 -38.94 26.87 5.70
C GLY A 153 -38.24 25.55 6.05
N SER A 154 -36.95 25.57 6.44
CA SER A 154 -36.17 24.34 6.70
C SER A 154 -35.74 23.56 5.44
N ALA A 155 -35.52 24.26 4.33
CA ALA A 155 -34.90 23.70 3.14
C ALA A 155 -33.56 23.02 3.47
N THR A 156 -33.27 21.89 2.82
CA THR A 156 -32.12 21.04 3.14
C THR A 156 -31.27 20.71 1.91
N VAL A 157 -29.95 20.94 1.95
CA VAL A 157 -29.00 20.60 0.86
C VAL A 157 -28.12 19.43 1.29
N GLY A 158 -28.26 18.28 0.64
CA GLY A 158 -27.57 17.03 0.90
C GLY A 158 -26.25 16.85 0.15
N SER A 159 -25.52 15.78 0.49
CA SER A 159 -24.21 15.43 -0.08
C SER A 159 -24.21 15.42 -1.62
N GLY A 160 -23.26 16.13 -2.24
CA GLY A 160 -23.04 16.14 -3.69
C GLY A 160 -23.92 17.09 -4.51
N MET A 161 -24.87 17.80 -3.89
CA MET A 161 -25.70 18.83 -4.56
C MET A 161 -25.15 20.24 -4.35
N MET A 162 -25.46 21.14 -5.30
CA MET A 162 -25.13 22.56 -5.23
C MET A 162 -26.40 23.43 -5.30
N LEU A 163 -26.62 24.27 -4.28
CA LEU A 163 -27.67 25.28 -4.25
C LEU A 163 -27.04 26.67 -4.40
N ASN A 164 -27.46 27.46 -5.39
CA ASN A 164 -26.97 28.81 -5.65
C ASN A 164 -28.07 29.87 -5.48
N VAL A 165 -28.03 30.61 -4.38
CA VAL A 165 -28.91 31.74 -4.08
C VAL A 165 -28.27 33.03 -4.59
N ASN A 166 -28.73 33.52 -5.74
CA ASN A 166 -28.13 34.67 -6.41
C ASN A 166 -28.47 36.01 -5.73
N ALA A 167 -27.69 37.04 -6.06
CA ALA A 167 -27.86 38.38 -5.51
C ALA A 167 -29.28 38.95 -5.70
N GLY A 168 -29.89 39.37 -4.59
CA GLY A 168 -31.24 39.91 -4.55
C GLY A 168 -32.36 38.86 -4.47
N ALA A 169 -32.04 37.57 -4.28
CA ALA A 169 -32.98 36.57 -3.79
C ALA A 169 -33.19 36.68 -2.26
N THR A 170 -34.31 36.17 -1.76
CA THR A 170 -34.63 36.07 -0.33
C THR A 170 -34.40 34.64 0.13
N ALA A 171 -33.63 34.45 1.21
CA ALA A 171 -33.41 33.14 1.81
C ALA A 171 -33.65 33.20 3.33
N GLU A 172 -34.45 32.26 3.85
CA GLU A 172 -34.49 31.93 5.28
C GLU A 172 -33.42 30.87 5.61
N PRO A 173 -33.20 30.48 6.88
CA PRO A 173 -32.19 29.47 7.22
C PRO A 173 -32.35 28.17 6.42
N ILE A 174 -31.27 27.77 5.76
CA ILE A 174 -31.14 26.53 4.97
C ILE A 174 -30.23 25.58 5.75
N THR A 175 -30.66 24.34 5.89
CA THR A 175 -29.83 23.26 6.46
C THR A 175 -28.95 22.68 5.36
N VAL A 176 -27.63 22.63 5.56
CA VAL A 176 -26.71 21.96 4.62
C VAL A 176 -26.15 20.73 5.34
N GLN A 177 -26.44 19.54 4.80
CA GLN A 177 -25.94 18.26 5.31
C GLN A 177 -24.53 17.99 4.77
N ASN A 178 -23.83 17.03 5.39
CA ASN A 178 -22.44 16.70 5.05
C ASN A 178 -22.26 16.45 3.54
N GLY A 179 -21.29 17.12 2.91
CA GLY A 179 -21.00 17.05 1.48
C GLY A 179 -21.88 17.92 0.54
N GLY A 180 -22.89 18.64 1.06
CA GLY A 180 -23.71 19.57 0.27
C GLY A 180 -23.05 20.94 0.11
N THR A 181 -23.32 21.64 -0.99
CA THR A 181 -22.72 22.95 -1.28
C THR A 181 -23.81 24.03 -1.42
N LEU A 182 -23.71 25.11 -0.64
CA LEU A 182 -24.58 26.28 -0.74
C LEU A 182 -23.77 27.53 -1.09
N TYR A 183 -24.05 28.13 -2.24
CA TYR A 183 -23.56 29.43 -2.66
C TYR A 183 -24.65 30.48 -2.41
N VAL A 184 -24.35 31.55 -1.67
CA VAL A 184 -25.29 32.67 -1.46
C VAL A 184 -24.58 33.98 -1.80
N ASP A 185 -25.17 34.76 -2.70
CA ASP A 185 -24.62 36.04 -3.17
C ASP A 185 -25.39 37.25 -2.60
N SER A 186 -25.80 37.20 -1.32
CA SER A 186 -26.55 38.26 -0.62
C SER A 186 -25.98 38.63 0.77
N PRO A 187 -26.18 39.86 1.29
CA PRO A 187 -25.41 40.42 2.42
C PRO A 187 -25.96 40.14 3.83
N SER A 188 -26.95 39.25 4.01
CA SER A 188 -27.52 39.00 5.34
C SER A 188 -28.06 37.58 5.50
N SER A 189 -27.26 36.69 6.11
CA SER A 189 -27.81 35.50 6.78
C SER A 189 -26.84 34.99 7.87
N THR A 190 -27.40 34.58 8.99
CA THR A 190 -26.74 33.94 10.13
C THR A 190 -26.88 32.42 10.04
N VAL A 191 -25.81 31.66 10.32
CA VAL A 191 -25.81 30.19 10.35
C VAL A 191 -26.60 29.66 11.56
N GLY A 192 -27.51 28.69 11.34
CA GLY A 192 -28.34 28.03 12.36
C GLY A 192 -27.73 26.72 12.90
N SER A 193 -28.19 26.30 14.09
CA SER A 193 -27.67 25.16 14.87
C SER A 193 -28.11 23.79 14.35
N GLY A 194 -27.17 22.87 14.16
CA GLY A 194 -27.45 21.45 13.92
C GLY A 194 -26.62 20.54 14.84
N THR A 195 -27.28 19.63 15.56
CA THR A 195 -26.64 18.51 16.26
C THR A 195 -26.34 17.37 15.28
N PRO A 196 -25.20 16.65 15.38
CA PRO A 196 -24.89 15.52 14.51
C PRO A 196 -25.90 14.38 14.68
N ALA A 197 -26.43 13.84 13.59
CA ALA A 197 -27.16 12.57 13.61
C ALA A 197 -26.13 11.41 13.70
N PRO A 198 -26.40 10.37 14.51
CA PRO A 198 -25.50 9.23 14.63
C PRO A 198 -25.62 8.36 13.38
N ALA A 199 -24.54 8.25 12.60
CA ALA A 199 -24.41 7.19 11.62
C ALA A 199 -23.97 5.92 12.35
N LEU A 200 -24.84 4.92 12.37
CA LEU A 200 -24.50 3.55 12.72
C LEU A 200 -23.64 2.96 11.60
N GLY A 201 -22.44 2.48 11.95
CA GLY A 201 -21.65 1.60 11.09
C GLY A 201 -20.32 2.16 10.56
N ASP A 202 -19.59 2.95 11.35
CA ASP A 202 -18.13 3.09 11.19
C ASP A 202 -17.55 3.48 12.57
N THR A 203 -16.68 2.64 13.14
CA THR A 203 -16.02 2.90 14.43
C THR A 203 -14.69 3.64 14.26
N THR A 204 -14.59 4.48 13.23
CA THR A 204 -13.51 5.48 13.09
C THR A 204 -14.04 6.85 13.50
N ILE A 205 -13.56 7.39 14.62
CA ILE A 205 -13.84 8.79 15.00
C ILE A 205 -12.93 9.67 14.12
N SER A 206 -13.39 10.07 12.94
CA SER A 206 -12.81 11.20 12.21
C SER A 206 -13.37 12.50 12.84
N PRO A 207 -12.55 13.51 13.18
CA PRO A 207 -13.08 14.78 13.65
C PRO A 207 -13.94 15.40 12.53
N ALA A 208 -15.21 15.70 12.84
CA ALA A 208 -16.12 16.34 11.90
C ALA A 208 -15.50 17.63 11.34
N TYR A 209 -15.64 17.86 10.03
CA TYR A 209 -15.22 19.12 9.38
C TYR A 209 -15.80 20.33 10.16
N PRO A 210 -14.99 21.37 10.45
CA PRO A 210 -15.42 22.48 11.30
C PRO A 210 -16.54 23.29 10.62
N VAL A 211 -17.58 23.61 11.39
CA VAL A 211 -18.75 24.37 10.93
C VAL A 211 -18.59 25.84 11.35
N ALA A 212 -19.03 26.77 10.48
CA ALA A 212 -19.02 28.19 10.81
C ALA A 212 -19.87 28.49 12.07
N PRO A 213 -19.40 29.36 12.98
CA PRO A 213 -20.10 29.67 14.22
C PRO A 213 -21.47 30.31 13.98
N SER A 214 -22.47 29.88 14.75
CA SER A 214 -23.83 30.39 14.65
C SER A 214 -23.89 31.89 14.98
N GLY A 215 -24.64 32.67 14.19
CA GLY A 215 -24.77 34.12 14.40
C GLY A 215 -23.58 34.97 13.91
N ALA A 216 -22.62 34.37 13.20
CA ALA A 216 -21.45 35.09 12.70
C ALA A 216 -21.78 36.10 11.59
N THR A 217 -21.09 37.24 11.59
CA THR A 217 -21.21 38.24 10.51
C THR A 217 -20.34 37.85 9.32
N VAL A 218 -20.92 37.77 8.12
CA VAL A 218 -20.18 37.42 6.89
C VAL A 218 -19.51 38.66 6.28
N LEU A 219 -18.20 38.57 6.11
CA LEU A 219 -17.29 39.58 5.56
C LEU A 219 -16.66 39.02 4.27
N LYS A 220 -17.15 39.47 3.10
CA LYS A 220 -16.73 38.94 1.80
C LYS A 220 -15.57 39.75 1.22
N GLY A 221 -14.48 39.07 0.86
CA GLY A 221 -13.32 39.65 0.19
C GLY A 221 -12.52 40.67 1.01
N GLY A 222 -11.42 41.15 0.46
CA GLY A 222 -10.66 42.30 1.00
C GLY A 222 -9.80 41.98 2.22
N ASN A 223 -9.23 43.03 2.83
CA ASN A 223 -8.37 42.92 4.00
C ASN A 223 -9.12 43.40 5.24
N TRP A 224 -9.04 42.61 6.31
CA TRP A 224 -9.69 42.86 7.58
C TRP A 224 -8.67 42.91 8.70
N ILE A 225 -8.92 43.73 9.71
CA ILE A 225 -8.11 43.82 10.91
C ILE A 225 -8.98 43.64 12.16
N ALA A 226 -8.58 42.72 13.03
CA ALA A 226 -9.07 42.62 14.39
C ALA A 226 -8.24 43.56 15.27
N THR A 227 -8.90 44.53 15.91
CA THR A 227 -8.26 45.52 16.79
C THR A 227 -9.16 45.81 18.00
N LYS A 228 -8.63 46.46 19.03
CA LYS A 228 -9.38 46.84 20.23
C LYS A 228 -9.98 48.24 20.11
N ASP A 229 -11.17 48.41 20.68
CA ASP A 229 -11.72 49.74 20.96
C ASP A 229 -11.15 50.33 22.25
N SER A 230 -11.57 51.56 22.58
CA SER A 230 -11.17 52.26 23.81
C SER A 230 -11.57 51.54 25.10
N ASN A 231 -12.49 50.58 25.03
CA ASN A 231 -12.98 49.79 26.15
C ASN A 231 -12.30 48.40 26.20
N GLY A 232 -11.34 48.14 25.31
CA GLY A 232 -10.61 46.88 25.23
C GLY A 232 -11.37 45.74 24.55
N LYS A 233 -12.53 46.00 23.93
CA LYS A 233 -13.29 44.98 23.18
C LYS A 233 -12.72 44.82 21.78
N THR A 234 -12.48 43.58 21.35
CA THR A 234 -12.06 43.32 19.96
C THR A 234 -13.23 43.58 19.01
N TYR A 235 -12.94 44.27 17.90
CA TYR A 235 -13.82 44.41 16.75
C TYR A 235 -13.04 44.19 15.45
N TYR A 236 -13.75 43.82 14.39
CA TYR A 236 -13.25 43.62 13.04
C TYR A 236 -13.64 44.80 12.16
N GLN A 237 -12.72 45.29 11.34
CA GLN A 237 -12.94 46.42 10.43
C GLN A 237 -12.12 46.22 9.16
N SER A 238 -12.53 46.85 8.06
CA SER A 238 -11.72 46.84 6.84
C SER A 238 -10.37 47.52 7.08
N ALA A 239 -9.35 47.02 6.39
CA ALA A 239 -7.97 47.45 6.55
C ALA A 239 -7.32 47.80 5.20
N ASN A 240 -6.42 48.78 5.23
CA ASN A 240 -5.45 49.00 4.17
C ASN A 240 -4.23 48.11 4.42
N GLY A 241 -3.80 47.35 3.42
CA GLY A 241 -2.66 46.43 3.54
C GLY A 241 -2.96 45.13 4.32
N ILE A 242 -1.91 44.33 4.54
CA ILE A 242 -1.93 43.04 5.24
C ILE A 242 -0.75 42.97 6.23
N ASN A 243 -0.79 42.03 7.17
CA ASN A 243 0.31 41.80 8.13
C ASN A 243 0.73 43.11 8.83
N SER A 244 2.03 43.41 8.96
CA SER A 244 2.54 44.60 9.65
C SER A 244 2.09 45.93 9.02
N ALA A 245 1.71 45.91 7.74
CA ALA A 245 1.19 47.08 7.02
C ALA A 245 -0.32 47.30 7.22
N ALA A 246 -1.05 46.36 7.85
CA ALA A 246 -2.48 46.48 8.06
C ALA A 246 -2.83 47.69 8.94
N ARG A 247 -3.66 48.60 8.41
CA ARG A 247 -4.17 49.77 9.15
C ARG A 247 -5.69 49.87 9.02
N PRO A 248 -6.45 50.09 10.11
CA PRO A 248 -7.90 50.23 10.03
C PRO A 248 -8.31 51.41 9.12
N VAL A 249 -9.31 51.21 8.27
CA VAL A 249 -9.86 52.26 7.42
C VAL A 249 -10.73 53.20 8.25
N SER A 250 -10.43 54.49 8.23
CA SER A 250 -11.21 55.49 8.97
C SER A 250 -12.67 55.53 8.50
N GLY A 251 -13.62 55.54 9.43
CA GLY A 251 -15.05 55.57 9.14
C GLY A 251 -15.68 54.24 8.69
N ALA A 252 -14.91 53.16 8.54
CA ALA A 252 -15.47 51.86 8.16
C ALA A 252 -16.29 51.23 9.31
N ALA A 253 -17.27 50.40 8.94
CA ALA A 253 -18.10 49.68 9.90
C ALA A 253 -17.26 48.74 10.80
N LYS A 254 -17.64 48.66 12.07
CA LYS A 254 -17.00 47.80 13.08
C LYS A 254 -17.93 46.64 13.41
N TYR A 255 -17.40 45.43 13.37
CA TYR A 255 -18.15 44.20 13.63
C TYR A 255 -17.63 43.54 14.90
N THR A 256 -18.51 43.00 15.74
CA THR A 256 -18.12 42.31 16.99
C THR A 256 -18.79 40.95 17.06
N GLY A 257 -18.19 40.01 17.78
CA GLY A 257 -18.63 38.61 17.81
C GLY A 257 -17.93 37.78 16.71
N PRO A 258 -18.32 36.52 16.52
CA PRO A 258 -17.73 35.67 15.49
C PRO A 258 -17.96 36.26 14.09
N VAL A 259 -16.96 36.12 13.22
CA VAL A 259 -17.02 36.61 11.84
C VAL A 259 -16.68 35.50 10.87
N VAL A 260 -17.35 35.46 9.72
CA VAL A 260 -16.99 34.61 8.59
C VAL A 260 -16.27 35.48 7.57
N ILE A 261 -15.00 35.24 7.29
CA ILE A 261 -14.26 35.95 6.24
C ILE A 261 -14.16 35.04 5.03
N SER A 262 -14.86 35.41 3.95
CA SER A 262 -14.93 34.60 2.72
C SER A 262 -14.12 35.25 1.61
N GLY A 263 -12.99 34.64 1.23
CA GLY A 263 -12.10 35.09 0.16
C GLY A 263 -11.30 36.35 0.51
N GLY A 264 -10.95 36.54 1.79
CA GLY A 264 -10.27 37.74 2.29
C GLY A 264 -9.22 37.44 3.36
N ASN A 265 -8.41 38.45 3.69
CA ASN A 265 -7.32 38.35 4.67
C ASN A 265 -7.75 38.87 6.04
N LEU A 266 -7.26 38.25 7.11
CA LEU A 266 -7.42 38.71 8.49
C LEU A 266 -6.06 39.04 9.10
N THR A 267 -5.91 40.23 9.66
CA THR A 267 -4.77 40.58 10.53
C THR A 267 -5.24 40.76 11.96
N VAL A 268 -4.63 40.05 12.91
CA VAL A 268 -4.91 40.18 14.35
C VAL A 268 -3.86 41.09 14.97
N ALA A 269 -4.26 42.31 15.30
CA ALA A 269 -3.36 43.35 15.79
C ALA A 269 -2.97 43.15 17.27
N ALA A 270 -1.94 43.88 17.71
CA ALA A 270 -1.46 43.85 19.09
C ALA A 270 -2.58 44.13 20.09
N GLY A 271 -2.70 43.25 21.09
CA GLY A 271 -3.73 43.28 22.11
C GLY A 271 -5.08 42.72 21.67
N ALA A 272 -5.37 42.56 20.38
CA ALA A 272 -6.65 42.02 19.92
C ALA A 272 -6.74 40.51 20.09
N VAL A 273 -7.95 40.03 20.39
CA VAL A 273 -8.29 38.59 20.45
C VAL A 273 -9.35 38.31 19.41
N ALA A 274 -8.98 37.64 18.32
CA ALA A 274 -9.89 37.17 17.29
C ALA A 274 -10.39 35.77 17.67
N SER A 275 -11.58 35.71 18.27
CA SER A 275 -12.19 34.48 18.79
C SER A 275 -13.40 34.07 17.94
N GLY A 276 -13.49 32.81 17.54
CA GLY A 276 -14.59 32.31 16.71
C GLY A 276 -14.65 32.89 15.29
N ALA A 277 -13.50 33.29 14.73
CA ALA A 277 -13.44 33.68 13.31
C ALA A 277 -13.43 32.44 12.41
N TYR A 278 -14.12 32.48 11.28
CA TYR A 278 -14.15 31.41 10.28
C TYR A 278 -13.67 31.97 8.94
N VAL A 279 -12.45 31.65 8.55
CA VAL A 279 -11.78 32.20 7.37
C VAL A 279 -11.71 31.11 6.29
N SER A 280 -12.20 31.39 5.09
CA SER A 280 -12.30 30.41 4.00
C SER A 280 -12.41 31.10 2.64
N GLY A 281 -12.34 30.36 1.53
CA GLY A 281 -12.60 30.90 0.18
C GLY A 281 -11.40 30.96 -0.78
N GLY A 282 -10.42 30.08 -0.62
CA GLY A 282 -9.38 29.80 -1.61
C GLY A 282 -8.07 30.56 -1.37
N TRP A 283 -8.05 31.89 -1.47
CA TRP A 283 -6.86 32.72 -1.22
C TRP A 283 -7.07 33.60 0.02
N ASN A 284 -7.08 32.99 1.19
CA ASN A 284 -7.26 33.67 2.47
C ASN A 284 -6.01 33.53 3.37
N ASN A 285 -5.54 34.64 3.95
CA ASN A 285 -4.40 34.63 4.85
C ASN A 285 -4.80 35.17 6.24
N VAL A 286 -4.33 34.53 7.30
CA VAL A 286 -4.45 34.99 8.69
C VAL A 286 -3.07 35.37 9.20
N TYR A 287 -2.88 36.64 9.58
CA TYR A 287 -1.65 37.16 10.16
C TYR A 287 -1.86 37.48 11.64
N VAL A 288 -1.19 36.75 12.53
CA VAL A 288 -1.20 37.03 13.97
C VAL A 288 0.03 37.85 14.32
N LEU A 289 -0.15 39.13 14.65
CA LEU A 289 0.95 40.04 14.97
C LEU A 289 1.40 39.88 16.42
N SER A 290 2.53 40.50 16.76
CA SER A 290 3.05 40.54 18.13
C SER A 290 1.99 41.06 19.12
N GLY A 291 1.70 40.29 20.17
CA GLY A 291 0.67 40.58 21.16
C GLY A 291 -0.77 40.35 20.70
N GLY A 292 -1.01 39.88 19.47
CA GLY A 292 -2.32 39.45 18.99
C GLY A 292 -2.58 37.97 19.31
N ASN A 293 -3.86 37.62 19.51
CA ASN A 293 -4.29 36.24 19.76
C ASN A 293 -5.39 35.81 18.78
N PHE A 294 -5.14 34.75 18.03
CA PHE A 294 -6.13 34.09 17.17
C PHE A 294 -6.56 32.81 17.85
N GLU A 295 -7.80 32.75 18.33
CA GLU A 295 -8.24 31.65 19.19
C GLU A 295 -9.58 31.04 18.80
N SER A 296 -9.78 29.74 19.09
CA SER A 296 -11.08 29.07 18.90
C SER A 296 -11.70 29.34 17.52
N SER A 297 -10.85 29.47 16.49
CA SER A 297 -11.20 29.95 15.16
C SER A 297 -10.87 28.90 14.11
N VAL A 298 -11.39 29.07 12.89
CA VAL A 298 -11.22 28.15 11.77
C VAL A 298 -10.56 28.88 10.61
N ASN A 299 -9.57 28.27 9.97
CA ASN A 299 -9.02 28.74 8.70
C ASN A 299 -8.94 27.56 7.72
N ILE A 300 -9.50 27.73 6.52
CA ILE A 300 -9.65 26.67 5.51
C ILE A 300 -9.00 27.10 4.20
N ASN A 301 -8.19 26.22 3.60
CA ASN A 301 -7.51 26.45 2.32
C ASN A 301 -6.78 27.79 2.29
N GLY A 302 -6.08 28.12 3.37
CA GLY A 302 -5.48 29.44 3.58
C GLY A 302 -4.01 29.40 3.97
N TRP A 303 -3.51 30.55 4.44
CA TRP A 303 -2.20 30.65 5.06
C TRP A 303 -2.27 31.30 6.44
N THR A 304 -1.91 30.59 7.51
CA THR A 304 -1.79 31.19 8.85
C THR A 304 -0.34 31.49 9.21
N TYR A 305 -0.04 32.75 9.48
CA TYR A 305 1.29 33.23 9.88
C TYR A 305 1.27 33.81 11.30
N VAL A 306 1.96 33.16 12.24
CA VAL A 306 2.10 33.61 13.63
C VAL A 306 3.46 34.30 13.81
N SER A 307 3.42 35.62 13.99
CA SER A 307 4.63 36.45 14.18
C SER A 307 5.24 36.28 15.56
N SER A 308 6.46 36.81 15.77
CA SER A 308 7.09 36.87 17.09
C SER A 308 6.21 37.57 18.13
N GLY A 309 5.92 36.89 19.24
CA GLY A 309 5.01 37.35 20.29
C GLY A 309 3.51 37.23 19.97
N GLY A 310 3.14 36.70 18.80
CA GLY A 310 1.76 36.36 18.46
C GLY A 310 1.40 34.95 18.96
N VAL A 311 0.10 34.73 19.21
CA VAL A 311 -0.43 33.44 19.70
C VAL A 311 -1.59 32.96 18.83
N ALA A 312 -1.52 31.72 18.36
CA ALA A 312 -2.65 31.00 17.79
C ALA A 312 -3.05 29.86 18.73
N SER A 313 -4.28 29.85 19.26
CA SER A 313 -4.73 28.84 20.24
C SER A 313 -6.07 28.17 19.93
N ASP A 314 -6.21 26.87 20.18
CA ASP A 314 -7.49 26.14 20.06
C ASP A 314 -8.19 26.30 18.69
N ASN A 315 -7.44 26.52 17.61
CA ASN A 315 -8.00 26.73 16.27
C ASN A 315 -8.12 25.42 15.48
N THR A 316 -8.94 25.40 14.44
CA THR A 316 -8.99 24.33 13.43
C THR A 316 -8.47 24.85 12.08
N LEU A 317 -7.38 24.29 11.59
CA LEU A 317 -6.65 24.71 10.40
C LEU A 317 -6.74 23.60 9.34
N VAL A 318 -7.54 23.80 8.30
CA VAL A 318 -7.91 22.75 7.33
C VAL A 318 -7.29 23.04 5.97
N SER A 319 -6.42 22.16 5.46
CA SER A 319 -5.63 22.46 4.25
C SER A 319 -4.99 23.85 4.31
N ASP A 320 -4.52 24.23 5.50
CA ASP A 320 -3.95 25.54 5.75
C ASP A 320 -2.43 25.38 5.77
N ALA A 321 -1.76 26.03 4.82
CA ALA A 321 -0.32 26.20 4.91
C ALA A 321 -0.02 27.25 6.00
N GLY A 322 1.21 27.35 6.48
CA GLY A 322 1.47 28.38 7.48
C GLY A 322 2.85 28.39 8.06
N SER A 323 3.10 29.33 8.96
CA SER A 323 4.26 29.23 9.82
C SER A 323 4.12 29.93 11.16
N VAL A 324 4.87 29.42 12.14
CA VAL A 324 5.13 30.06 13.43
C VAL A 324 6.56 30.59 13.40
N ALA A 325 6.73 31.91 13.52
CA ALA A 325 8.03 32.57 13.54
C ALA A 325 8.74 32.39 14.91
N ALA A 326 10.02 32.76 14.96
CA ALA A 326 10.78 32.79 16.22
C ALA A 326 10.08 33.66 17.28
N GLY A 327 9.80 33.09 18.45
CA GLY A 327 9.05 33.75 19.53
C GLY A 327 7.52 33.78 19.34
N GLY A 328 6.98 33.24 18.24
CA GLY A 328 5.54 33.03 18.07
C GLY A 328 5.07 31.71 18.72
N SER A 329 3.78 31.60 19.05
CA SER A 329 3.22 30.43 19.75
C SER A 329 1.99 29.85 19.05
N SER A 330 1.96 28.53 18.90
CA SER A 330 0.80 27.74 18.44
C SER A 330 0.39 26.76 19.55
N VAL A 331 -0.82 26.86 20.10
CA VAL A 331 -1.22 26.12 21.31
C VAL A 331 -2.53 25.37 21.08
N SER A 332 -2.58 24.06 21.29
CA SER A 332 -3.81 23.24 21.16
C SER A 332 -4.55 23.37 19.82
N ASN A 333 -3.85 23.70 18.73
CA ASN A 333 -4.48 23.82 17.42
C ASN A 333 -4.71 22.42 16.81
N THR A 334 -5.77 22.28 16.02
CA THR A 334 -6.12 21.08 15.26
C THR A 334 -5.85 21.33 13.78
N PHE A 335 -4.94 20.57 13.18
CA PHE A 335 -4.60 20.63 11.77
C PHE A 335 -5.30 19.48 11.04
N LEU A 336 -6.13 19.77 10.04
CA LEU A 336 -6.90 18.78 9.28
C LEU A 336 -6.49 18.75 7.80
N ALA A 337 -6.58 17.58 7.18
CA ALA A 337 -6.36 17.45 5.75
C ALA A 337 -7.58 17.97 4.97
N GLY A 338 -7.32 18.59 3.83
CA GLY A 338 -8.36 19.05 2.91
C GLY A 338 -7.89 19.02 1.47
N LYS A 339 -8.77 19.40 0.55
CA LYS A 339 -8.41 19.55 -0.86
C LYS A 339 -7.81 20.94 -1.05
N ALA A 340 -6.47 21.01 -1.10
CA ALA A 340 -5.75 22.24 -1.36
C ALA A 340 -6.27 22.93 -2.62
N ALA A 341 -6.46 24.25 -2.55
CA ALA A 341 -7.02 25.03 -3.67
C ALA A 341 -6.11 25.03 -4.92
N ASP A 342 -4.83 24.72 -4.76
CA ASP A 342 -3.81 24.65 -5.81
C ASP A 342 -3.41 23.19 -6.18
N GLY A 343 -3.98 22.18 -5.51
CA GLY A 343 -3.62 20.77 -5.68
C GLY A 343 -2.27 20.37 -5.08
N GLY A 344 -1.64 21.22 -4.27
CA GLY A 344 -0.39 20.95 -3.56
C GLY A 344 -0.56 20.25 -2.21
N ALA A 345 0.56 19.90 -1.57
CA ALA A 345 0.59 19.46 -0.18
C ALA A 345 0.80 20.68 0.73
N ASP A 346 -0.20 21.06 1.51
CA ASP A 346 -0.11 22.19 2.43
C ASP A 346 0.84 21.88 3.60
N ILE A 347 1.85 22.75 3.79
CA ILE A 347 2.88 22.60 4.82
C ILE A 347 2.75 23.70 5.86
N TYR A 348 2.61 23.31 7.12
CA TYR A 348 2.65 24.22 8.25
C TYR A 348 4.01 24.17 8.94
N THR A 349 4.74 25.27 9.03
CA THR A 349 6.15 25.26 9.46
C THR A 349 6.39 26.01 10.78
N VAL A 350 6.94 25.34 11.78
CA VAL A 350 7.41 25.98 13.02
C VAL A 350 8.89 26.31 12.85
N SER A 351 9.22 27.60 12.83
CA SER A 351 10.58 28.10 12.66
C SER A 351 11.42 27.87 13.92
N SER A 352 12.75 27.92 13.78
CA SER A 352 13.67 27.91 14.93
C SER A 352 13.31 29.03 15.92
N GLY A 353 13.23 28.71 17.21
CA GLY A 353 12.75 29.62 18.27
C GLY A 353 11.23 29.81 18.33
N GLY A 354 10.44 29.19 17.44
CA GLY A 354 8.98 29.13 17.53
C GLY A 354 8.51 28.10 18.56
N TYR A 355 7.29 28.28 19.06
CA TYR A 355 6.75 27.48 20.16
C TYR A 355 5.46 26.76 19.75
N VAL A 356 5.38 25.45 20.01
CA VAL A 356 4.13 24.66 19.91
C VAL A 356 3.82 24.03 21.26
N ALA A 357 2.58 24.12 21.71
CA ALA A 357 2.19 23.54 22.99
C ALA A 357 0.73 23.05 23.05
N GLY A 358 0.32 22.52 24.20
CA GLY A 358 -1.06 22.12 24.44
C GLY A 358 -1.47 20.84 23.71
N ASN A 359 -2.78 20.60 23.59
CA ASN A 359 -3.34 19.41 22.95
C ASN A 359 -3.42 19.60 21.43
N THR A 360 -2.27 19.83 20.80
CA THR A 360 -2.21 20.06 19.34
C THR A 360 -2.49 18.73 18.62
N ILE A 361 -3.40 18.75 17.65
CA ILE A 361 -3.83 17.57 16.87
C ILE A 361 -3.41 17.78 15.41
N VAL A 362 -2.85 16.77 14.75
CA VAL A 362 -2.52 16.78 13.32
C VAL A 362 -3.13 15.55 12.65
N ASP A 363 -4.02 15.76 11.69
CA ASP A 363 -4.74 14.67 11.02
C ASP A 363 -3.92 13.99 9.92
N SER A 364 -4.39 12.81 9.50
CA SER A 364 -3.80 12.03 8.41
C SER A 364 -3.86 12.82 7.11
N GLY A 365 -2.69 13.06 6.50
CA GLY A 365 -2.58 13.84 5.26
C GLY A 365 -2.16 15.30 5.46
N THR A 366 -2.04 15.80 6.70
CA THR A 366 -1.49 17.13 6.97
C THR A 366 0.00 17.08 7.31
N LYS A 367 0.78 18.06 6.84
CA LYS A 367 2.23 18.13 7.09
C LYS A 367 2.62 19.30 8.00
N LEU A 368 2.81 19.02 9.28
CA LEU A 368 3.42 19.94 10.25
C LEU A 368 4.94 19.71 10.30
N VAL A 369 5.72 20.72 9.92
CA VAL A 369 7.19 20.69 9.91
C VAL A 369 7.71 21.52 11.08
N VAL A 370 8.39 20.88 12.02
CA VAL A 370 9.03 21.55 13.15
C VAL A 370 10.54 21.65 12.87
N ASN A 371 11.04 22.86 12.62
CA ASN A 371 12.46 23.06 12.31
C ASN A 371 13.34 22.98 13.56
N SER A 372 14.60 22.59 13.36
CA SER A 372 15.60 22.51 14.44
C SER A 372 15.70 23.82 15.24
N GLY A 373 15.63 23.70 16.57
CA GLY A 373 15.61 24.84 17.50
C GLY A 373 14.22 25.42 17.82
N ALA A 374 13.14 24.88 17.26
CA ALA A 374 11.79 25.13 17.77
C ALA A 374 11.54 24.37 19.09
N THR A 375 10.64 24.87 19.93
CA THR A 375 10.27 24.24 21.20
C THR A 375 8.87 23.65 21.11
N VAL A 376 8.74 22.37 21.44
CA VAL A 376 7.44 21.66 21.51
C VAL A 376 7.26 21.15 22.94
N THR A 377 6.14 21.48 23.57
CA THR A 377 5.84 21.04 24.95
C THR A 377 4.44 20.44 25.01
N ASN A 378 4.31 19.26 25.62
CA ASN A 378 3.15 18.35 25.51
C ASN A 378 3.06 17.68 24.11
N PRO A 379 2.67 16.39 24.07
CA PRO A 379 2.70 15.60 22.84
C PRO A 379 1.65 16.05 21.82
N ILE A 380 2.03 15.99 20.53
CA ILE A 380 1.16 16.29 19.38
C ILE A 380 0.49 14.97 18.96
N ALA A 381 -0.85 14.94 18.90
CA ALA A 381 -1.58 13.75 18.49
C ALA A 381 -1.68 13.69 16.95
N TYR A 382 -0.98 12.74 16.32
CA TYR A 382 -1.18 12.43 14.90
C TYR A 382 -2.30 11.40 14.73
N TYR A 383 -3.32 11.70 13.93
CA TYR A 383 -4.30 10.70 13.52
C TYR A 383 -3.79 10.03 12.25
N THR A 384 -3.60 8.72 12.28
CA THR A 384 -3.34 7.91 11.08
C THR A 384 -4.42 6.84 10.97
N ALA A 385 -4.70 6.37 9.77
CA ALA A 385 -5.82 5.46 9.48
C ALA A 385 -5.74 4.06 10.17
N TYR A 386 -4.75 3.81 11.03
CA TYR A 386 -4.61 2.59 11.81
C TYR A 386 -4.69 2.90 13.31
N PRO A 387 -5.69 2.36 14.03
CA PRO A 387 -5.99 2.81 15.38
C PRO A 387 -5.07 2.14 16.40
N GLN A 388 -4.31 2.95 17.13
CA GLN A 388 -3.81 2.57 18.44
C GLN A 388 -3.90 3.82 19.34
N SER A 389 -4.91 3.83 20.23
CA SER A 389 -5.14 4.89 21.25
C SER A 389 -3.94 5.15 22.18
N SER A 390 -2.90 4.32 22.12
CA SER A 390 -1.67 4.35 22.90
C SER A 390 -0.65 5.42 22.46
N TYR A 391 -0.82 6.05 21.29
CA TYR A 391 0.10 7.08 20.79
C TYR A 391 -0.31 8.53 21.10
N LEU A 392 -1.41 8.73 21.83
CA LEU A 392 -1.94 10.05 22.21
C LEU A 392 -0.96 10.89 23.05
N SER A 393 0.11 10.28 23.59
CA SER A 393 1.14 10.96 24.37
C SER A 393 2.56 10.89 23.77
N ALA A 394 2.71 10.53 22.49
CA ALA A 394 4.02 10.29 21.87
C ALA A 394 4.75 11.58 21.45
N THR A 395 6.08 11.59 21.57
CA THR A 395 6.91 12.70 21.07
C THR A 395 7.14 12.57 19.56
N VAL A 396 6.86 13.63 18.79
CA VAL A 396 7.04 13.62 17.33
C VAL A 396 8.46 14.07 16.95
N LEU A 397 9.13 13.25 16.15
CA LEU A 397 10.49 13.35 15.68
C LEU A 397 10.46 13.35 14.14
N SER A 398 10.69 14.49 13.50
CA SER A 398 10.54 14.61 12.03
C SER A 398 11.89 14.61 11.32
N GLY A 399 12.00 13.80 10.27
CA GLY A 399 13.18 13.74 9.39
C GLY A 399 14.42 13.14 10.04
N GLY A 400 15.46 12.90 9.24
CA GLY A 400 16.79 12.57 9.73
C GLY A 400 16.94 11.18 10.36
N ASN A 401 18.07 10.97 11.03
CA ASN A 401 18.44 9.68 11.61
C ASN A 401 18.29 9.75 13.14
N TRP A 402 17.61 8.76 13.69
CA TRP A 402 17.33 8.63 15.11
C TRP A 402 17.91 7.33 15.62
N ILE A 403 18.40 7.36 16.85
CA ILE A 403 18.89 6.16 17.54
C ILE A 403 18.14 5.99 18.85
N ALA A 404 17.59 4.80 19.07
CA ALA A 404 17.16 4.33 20.38
C ALA A 404 18.38 3.67 21.06
N THR A 405 18.80 4.21 22.19
CA THR A 405 19.95 3.72 22.96
C THR A 405 19.66 3.80 24.45
N LYS A 406 20.48 3.14 25.28
CA LYS A 406 20.30 3.13 26.73
C LYS A 406 21.14 4.20 27.43
N ASP A 407 20.60 4.77 28.50
CA ASP A 407 21.39 5.59 29.42
C ASP A 407 22.20 4.72 30.40
N ALA A 408 22.89 5.37 31.33
CA ALA A 408 23.70 4.69 32.35
C ALA A 408 22.86 3.82 33.29
N ASP A 409 21.57 4.11 33.41
CA ASP A 409 20.62 3.39 34.26
C ASP A 409 19.91 2.25 33.50
N GLY A 410 20.18 2.11 32.20
CA GLY A 410 19.60 1.09 31.33
C GLY A 410 18.26 1.48 30.71
N ASN A 411 17.79 2.71 30.90
CA ASN A 411 16.54 3.18 30.30
C ASN A 411 16.77 3.55 28.83
N THR A 412 15.86 3.10 27.96
CA THR A 412 15.92 3.47 26.55
C THR A 412 15.44 4.89 26.33
N TYR A 413 16.21 5.66 25.56
CA TYR A 413 15.86 6.98 25.10
C TYR A 413 16.18 7.12 23.60
N TYR A 414 15.49 8.05 22.95
CA TYR A 414 15.65 8.36 21.53
C TYR A 414 16.39 9.69 21.40
N GLN A 415 17.31 9.79 20.45
CA GLN A 415 17.95 11.06 20.11
C GLN A 415 18.44 11.07 18.65
N SER A 416 18.83 12.23 18.17
CA SER A 416 19.42 12.37 16.84
C SER A 416 20.75 11.61 16.75
N ALA A 417 20.98 11.00 15.59
CA ALA A 417 22.12 10.14 15.32
C ALA A 417 22.93 10.60 14.09
N THR A 418 24.24 10.34 14.11
CA THR A 418 25.07 10.38 12.89
C THR A 418 25.01 9.02 12.23
N GLY A 419 24.84 8.96 10.90
CA GLY A 419 24.77 7.68 10.17
C GLY A 419 23.46 6.93 10.38
N ILE A 420 23.40 5.69 9.87
CA ILE A 420 22.27 4.76 9.96
C ILE A 420 22.82 3.35 10.27
N ASP A 421 21.98 2.43 10.73
CA ASP A 421 22.34 1.01 10.92
C ASP A 421 23.57 0.87 11.83
N ALA A 422 24.53 -0.02 11.53
CA ALA A 422 25.75 -0.20 12.33
C ALA A 422 26.61 1.09 12.46
N GLY A 423 26.42 2.07 11.58
CA GLY A 423 27.08 3.38 11.63
C GLY A 423 26.39 4.40 12.52
N ALA A 424 25.18 4.12 13.02
CA ALA A 424 24.40 5.03 13.83
C ALA A 424 25.09 5.31 15.19
N LYS A 425 25.40 6.57 15.47
CA LYS A 425 25.96 7.00 16.75
C LYS A 425 25.18 8.17 17.36
N PRO A 426 24.94 8.19 18.69
CA PRO A 426 24.31 9.32 19.36
C PRO A 426 25.12 10.62 19.16
N ILE A 427 24.47 11.69 18.70
CA ILE A 427 25.08 13.03 18.65
C ILE A 427 25.25 13.59 20.07
N SER A 428 26.46 14.04 20.41
CA SER A 428 26.76 14.66 21.70
C SER A 428 25.98 15.97 21.87
N GLY A 429 25.32 16.14 23.04
CA GLY A 429 24.52 17.31 23.35
C GLY A 429 23.12 17.35 22.71
N ALA A 430 22.73 16.33 21.95
CA ALA A 430 21.37 16.23 21.41
C ALA A 430 20.35 15.94 22.51
N THR A 431 19.13 16.47 22.35
CA THR A 431 18.00 16.22 23.25
C THR A 431 17.65 14.75 23.27
N LYS A 432 17.42 14.21 24.48
CA LYS A 432 16.97 12.84 24.71
C LYS A 432 15.47 12.82 24.94
N TYR A 433 14.78 11.91 24.26
CA TYR A 433 13.34 11.71 24.36
C TYR A 433 13.05 10.33 24.96
N THR A 434 12.02 10.21 25.79
CA THR A 434 11.64 8.96 26.44
C THR A 434 10.15 8.69 26.23
N GLY A 435 9.73 7.44 26.41
CA GLY A 435 8.37 7.00 26.11
C GLY A 435 8.11 6.81 24.61
N PRO A 436 6.84 6.63 24.21
CA PRO A 436 6.45 6.46 22.81
C PRO A 436 6.92 7.63 21.95
N VAL A 437 7.41 7.33 20.74
CA VAL A 437 7.85 8.35 19.77
C VAL A 437 7.18 8.12 18.42
N ILE A 438 6.85 9.20 17.73
CA ILE A 438 6.42 9.19 16.34
C ILE A 438 7.60 9.68 15.51
N ILE A 439 8.14 8.86 14.61
CA ILE A 439 9.19 9.24 13.67
C ILE A 439 8.57 9.42 12.29
N SER A 440 8.47 10.67 11.85
CA SER A 440 7.88 11.03 10.55
C SER A 440 8.99 11.30 9.53
N ALA A 441 9.03 10.58 8.41
CA ALA A 441 10.04 10.70 7.34
C ALA A 441 11.49 10.59 7.82
N GLY A 442 11.73 9.76 8.83
CA GLY A 442 13.04 9.53 9.44
C GLY A 442 13.43 8.06 9.46
N THR A 443 14.70 7.80 9.74
CA THR A 443 15.24 6.46 9.98
C THR A 443 15.44 6.24 11.47
N LEU A 444 15.04 5.08 11.98
CA LEU A 444 15.29 4.64 13.35
C LEU A 444 16.34 3.53 13.36
N THR A 445 17.33 3.63 14.23
CA THR A 445 18.23 2.54 14.58
C THR A 445 18.05 2.17 16.05
N VAL A 446 17.74 0.92 16.34
CA VAL A 446 17.64 0.38 17.70
C VAL A 446 18.97 -0.25 18.06
N ALA A 447 19.74 0.43 18.90
CA ALA A 447 21.10 0.03 19.24
C ALA A 447 21.13 -1.15 20.22
N SER A 448 22.31 -1.76 20.36
CA SER A 448 22.54 -2.89 21.26
C SER A 448 22.10 -2.61 22.70
N GLY A 449 21.25 -3.47 23.24
CA GLY A 449 20.71 -3.40 24.59
C GLY A 449 19.61 -2.35 24.80
N ALA A 450 19.14 -1.69 23.75
CA ALA A 450 18.00 -0.79 23.80
C ALA A 450 16.69 -1.52 23.44
N VAL A 451 15.59 -1.13 24.07
CA VAL A 451 14.24 -1.63 23.81
C VAL A 451 13.39 -0.44 23.36
N ALA A 452 13.22 -0.31 22.05
CA ALA A 452 12.34 0.69 21.46
C ALA A 452 10.90 0.18 21.51
N SER A 453 10.13 0.67 22.49
CA SER A 453 8.75 0.23 22.74
C SER A 453 7.76 1.35 22.40
N GLY A 454 6.73 1.04 21.60
CA GLY A 454 5.73 2.05 21.20
C GLY A 454 6.28 3.14 20.29
N ALA A 455 7.19 2.81 19.38
CA ALA A 455 7.55 3.70 18.28
C ALA A 455 6.49 3.65 17.17
N TYR A 456 6.24 4.77 16.50
CA TYR A 456 5.42 4.85 15.30
C TYR A 456 6.23 5.50 14.19
N VAL A 457 6.66 4.74 13.20
CA VAL A 457 7.54 5.20 12.12
C VAL A 457 6.74 5.24 10.82
N SER A 458 6.74 6.39 10.13
CA SER A 458 5.94 6.56 8.91
C SER A 458 6.43 7.71 8.03
N GLY A 459 6.02 7.72 6.75
CA GLY A 459 6.17 8.85 5.83
C GLY A 459 7.40 8.75 4.93
N GLY A 460 7.21 8.84 3.61
CA GLY A 460 8.32 8.73 2.64
C GLY A 460 8.97 7.33 2.63
N VAL A 461 10.28 7.25 2.36
CA VAL A 461 11.09 6.02 2.51
C VAL A 461 11.68 6.02 3.94
N ASN A 462 10.93 5.54 4.92
CA ASN A 462 11.42 5.34 6.29
C ASN A 462 12.10 3.97 6.45
N ASN A 463 13.15 3.90 7.28
CA ASN A 463 13.85 2.65 7.58
C ASN A 463 13.93 2.43 9.09
N VAL A 464 13.78 1.18 9.53
CA VAL A 464 14.00 0.75 10.90
C VAL A 464 15.08 -0.33 10.91
N PHE A 465 16.21 -0.05 11.55
CA PHE A 465 17.30 -0.99 11.73
C PHE A 465 17.32 -1.48 13.18
N ILE A 466 17.28 -2.79 13.39
CA ILE A 466 17.35 -3.42 14.71
C ILE A 466 18.70 -4.13 14.81
N GLU A 467 19.63 -3.52 15.54
CA GLU A 467 21.01 -4.01 15.69
C GLU A 467 21.09 -5.21 16.64
N SER A 468 22.27 -5.84 16.69
CA SER A 468 22.54 -6.95 17.59
C SER A 468 22.26 -6.60 19.06
N GLY A 469 21.35 -7.34 19.69
CA GLY A 469 20.88 -7.10 21.05
C GLY A 469 19.90 -5.94 21.21
N GLY A 470 19.51 -5.27 20.12
CA GLY A 470 18.42 -4.29 20.10
C GLY A 470 17.05 -4.97 19.95
N VAL A 471 16.02 -4.38 20.55
CA VAL A 471 14.64 -4.89 20.48
C VAL A 471 13.69 -3.77 20.04
N LEU A 472 12.98 -3.96 18.95
CA LEU A 472 11.81 -3.15 18.60
C LEU A 472 10.56 -3.90 19.04
N GLU A 473 9.74 -3.31 19.89
CA GLU A 473 8.51 -3.96 20.34
C GLU A 473 7.28 -3.05 20.38
N SER A 474 6.09 -3.64 20.23
CA SER A 474 4.80 -2.93 20.32
C SER A 474 4.76 -1.64 19.49
N SER A 475 5.47 -1.64 18.37
CA SER A 475 5.72 -0.48 17.53
C SER A 475 5.03 -0.64 16.18
N VAL A 476 4.84 0.47 15.48
CA VAL A 476 4.25 0.49 14.14
C VAL A 476 5.26 1.04 13.15
N ASN A 477 5.41 0.38 12.01
CA ASN A 477 6.16 0.90 10.87
C ASN A 477 5.27 0.85 9.62
N VAL A 478 5.18 1.97 8.90
CA VAL A 478 4.25 2.13 7.77
C VAL A 478 5.01 2.57 6.52
N ASN A 479 4.79 1.88 5.39
CA ASN A 479 5.37 2.18 4.08
C ASN A 479 6.91 2.31 4.10
N GLY A 480 7.56 1.53 4.95
CA GLY A 480 9.00 1.62 5.19
C GLY A 480 9.76 0.34 4.88
N TRP A 481 10.97 0.28 5.42
CA TRP A 481 11.79 -0.93 5.45
C TRP A 481 12.19 -1.30 6.87
N THR A 482 11.88 -2.51 7.32
CA THR A 482 12.40 -3.03 8.60
C THR A 482 13.52 -4.06 8.37
N TYR A 483 14.68 -3.80 8.96
CA TYR A 483 15.85 -4.67 8.91
C TYR A 483 16.18 -5.19 10.30
N VAL A 484 16.04 -6.50 10.49
CA VAL A 484 16.45 -7.19 11.72
C VAL A 484 17.83 -7.78 11.50
N ARG A 485 18.86 -7.22 12.15
CA ARG A 485 20.24 -7.68 12.05
C ARG A 485 20.47 -8.91 12.95
N SER A 486 21.65 -9.50 12.84
CA SER A 486 22.03 -10.67 13.65
C SER A 486 21.96 -10.36 15.14
N GLY A 487 21.17 -11.13 15.89
CA GLY A 487 20.90 -10.90 17.31
C GLY A 487 19.88 -9.79 17.62
N GLY A 488 19.30 -9.14 16.61
CA GLY A 488 18.20 -8.19 16.76
C GLY A 488 16.85 -8.89 16.88
N VAL A 489 15.90 -8.24 17.55
CA VAL A 489 14.54 -8.77 17.77
C VAL A 489 13.47 -7.75 17.40
N SER A 490 12.56 -8.13 16.51
CA SER A 490 11.28 -7.45 16.28
C SER A 490 10.18 -8.24 17.00
N SER A 491 9.35 -7.60 17.82
CA SER A 491 8.26 -8.31 18.50
C SER A 491 6.97 -7.53 18.74
N ARG A 492 5.82 -8.14 18.47
CA ARG A 492 4.49 -7.53 18.67
C ARG A 492 4.33 -6.20 17.92
N ASN A 493 5.04 -6.02 16.82
CA ASN A 493 4.97 -4.84 15.98
C ASN A 493 3.85 -4.96 14.95
N THR A 494 3.38 -3.83 14.43
CA THR A 494 2.48 -3.78 13.27
C THR A 494 3.22 -3.15 12.08
N LEU A 495 3.41 -3.93 11.03
CA LEU A 495 4.19 -3.58 9.84
C LEU A 495 3.23 -3.45 8.66
N VAL A 496 2.98 -2.22 8.22
CA VAL A 496 1.93 -1.89 7.24
C VAL A 496 2.57 -1.49 5.91
N SER A 497 2.36 -2.28 4.86
CA SER A 497 3.03 -2.10 3.55
C SER A 497 4.53 -1.86 3.72
N ASP A 498 5.12 -2.64 4.64
CA ASP A 498 6.53 -2.54 5.00
C ASP A 498 7.27 -3.69 4.33
N ALA A 499 8.28 -3.35 3.52
CA ALA A 499 9.22 -4.34 3.04
C ALA A 499 10.29 -4.58 4.13
N GLY A 500 11.01 -5.70 4.09
CA GLY A 500 11.98 -5.91 5.15
C GLY A 500 12.76 -7.19 5.05
N ARG A 501 13.74 -7.33 5.95
CA ARG A 501 14.55 -8.54 6.03
C ARG A 501 14.91 -8.91 7.46
N VAL A 502 14.70 -10.16 7.83
CA VAL A 502 15.31 -10.79 9.00
C VAL A 502 16.60 -11.49 8.57
N SER A 503 17.74 -11.06 9.11
CA SER A 503 19.07 -11.61 8.79
C SER A 503 19.40 -12.83 9.65
N ALA A 504 20.48 -13.55 9.31
CA ALA A 504 20.96 -14.69 10.09
C ALA A 504 21.14 -14.35 11.58
N GLY A 505 20.50 -15.10 12.48
CA GLY A 505 20.49 -14.87 13.92
C GLY A 505 19.56 -13.75 14.40
N GLY A 506 18.84 -13.06 13.50
CA GLY A 506 17.77 -12.13 13.83
C GLY A 506 16.42 -12.83 14.00
N SER A 507 15.49 -12.20 14.71
CA SER A 507 14.16 -12.77 14.96
C SER A 507 13.00 -11.77 14.84
N SER A 508 11.87 -12.23 14.31
CA SER A 508 10.58 -11.52 14.29
C SER A 508 9.52 -12.37 14.99
N VAL A 509 8.93 -11.87 16.07
CA VAL A 509 8.07 -12.68 16.97
C VAL A 509 6.77 -11.97 17.30
N SER A 510 5.64 -12.58 16.92
CA SER A 510 4.28 -12.04 17.12
C SER A 510 4.02 -10.73 16.37
N ASP A 511 4.74 -10.48 15.28
CA ASP A 511 4.53 -9.30 14.45
C ASP A 511 3.29 -9.47 13.55
N THR A 512 2.63 -8.35 13.24
CA THR A 512 1.43 -8.27 12.42
C THR A 512 1.75 -7.55 11.13
N PHE A 513 1.68 -8.25 9.99
CA PHE A 513 1.89 -7.71 8.65
C PHE A 513 0.56 -7.32 8.03
N LEU A 514 0.40 -6.08 7.59
CA LEU A 514 -0.83 -5.57 6.97
C LEU A 514 -0.53 -4.85 5.66
N TYR A 515 -1.51 -4.75 4.78
CA TYR A 515 -1.44 -3.97 3.54
C TYR A 515 -2.19 -2.64 3.71
N GLY A 516 -1.59 -1.54 3.26
CA GLY A 516 -2.20 -0.21 3.23
C GLY A 516 -2.42 0.30 1.80
N ALA A 517 -3.58 0.92 1.54
CA ALA A 517 -4.00 1.41 0.21
C ALA A 517 -3.13 2.55 -0.39
N ASN A 518 -2.11 3.00 0.35
CA ASN A 518 -1.15 4.03 -0.06
C ASN A 518 0.24 3.46 -0.44
N GLY A 519 0.38 2.13 -0.55
CA GLY A 519 1.61 1.49 -1.03
C GLY A 519 1.93 1.91 -2.47
N ASP A 520 3.22 1.86 -2.83
CA ASP A 520 3.77 2.32 -4.13
C ASP A 520 3.35 1.47 -5.35
N GLY A 521 2.39 0.55 -5.18
CA GLY A 521 1.95 -0.40 -6.20
C GLY A 521 2.91 -1.57 -6.42
N GLY A 522 4.01 -1.66 -5.67
CA GLY A 522 4.88 -2.82 -5.61
C GLY A 522 4.32 -3.91 -4.69
N SER A 523 4.73 -5.16 -4.92
CA SER A 523 4.58 -6.21 -3.92
C SER A 523 5.62 -5.97 -2.83
N ASP A 524 5.24 -5.32 -1.72
CA ASP A 524 6.09 -5.22 -0.53
C ASP A 524 6.26 -6.63 0.06
N ILE A 525 7.46 -7.19 -0.08
CA ILE A 525 7.81 -8.52 0.44
C ILE A 525 8.66 -8.34 1.70
N PHE A 526 8.20 -8.94 2.78
CA PHE A 526 8.98 -9.07 4.01
C PHE A 526 9.70 -10.42 4.00
N THR A 527 11.03 -10.43 4.00
CA THR A 527 11.81 -11.66 3.78
C THR A 527 12.51 -12.15 5.05
N ILE A 528 12.31 -13.43 5.39
CA ILE A 528 13.10 -14.14 6.41
C ILE A 528 14.27 -14.82 5.69
N GLY A 529 15.46 -14.23 5.85
CA GLY A 529 16.69 -14.71 5.23
C GLY A 529 17.20 -16.02 5.82
N SER A 530 18.19 -16.63 5.16
CA SER A 530 18.93 -17.77 5.70
C SER A 530 19.45 -17.49 7.12
N GLY A 531 19.20 -18.41 8.05
CA GLY A 531 19.50 -18.29 9.48
C GLY A 531 18.59 -17.33 10.26
N GLY A 532 17.65 -16.65 9.61
CA GLY A 532 16.65 -15.80 10.25
C GLY A 532 15.46 -16.61 10.78
N TYR A 533 14.77 -16.06 11.77
CA TYR A 533 13.64 -16.73 12.42
C TYR A 533 12.39 -15.84 12.48
N VAL A 534 11.23 -16.42 12.20
CA VAL A 534 9.93 -15.79 12.40
C VAL A 534 9.00 -16.69 13.21
N ALA A 535 8.23 -16.14 14.15
CA ALA A 535 7.30 -16.93 14.95
C ALA A 535 6.02 -16.20 15.32
N SER A 536 4.89 -16.93 15.36
CA SER A 536 3.59 -16.44 15.85
C SER A 536 3.06 -15.19 15.13
N SER A 537 3.49 -14.94 13.89
CA SER A 537 3.13 -13.73 13.16
C SER A 537 1.72 -13.80 12.56
N TYR A 538 1.09 -12.64 12.38
CA TYR A 538 -0.18 -12.51 11.65
C TYR A 538 0.07 -11.88 10.27
N ILE A 539 -0.40 -12.52 9.19
CA ILE A 539 -0.30 -12.01 7.82
C ILE A 539 -1.69 -11.62 7.31
N GLY A 540 -1.93 -10.32 7.16
CA GLY A 540 -3.18 -9.74 6.68
C GLY A 540 -3.40 -9.86 5.17
N SER A 541 -4.62 -9.57 4.73
CA SER A 541 -4.98 -9.54 3.30
C SER A 541 -4.10 -8.55 2.53
N GLY A 542 -3.53 -8.98 1.40
CA GLY A 542 -2.67 -8.17 0.54
C GLY A 542 -1.20 -8.08 0.97
N SER A 543 -0.84 -8.62 2.14
CA SER A 543 0.55 -8.65 2.62
C SER A 543 1.30 -9.88 2.13
N HIS A 544 2.62 -9.77 1.95
CA HIS A 544 3.48 -10.87 1.54
C HIS A 544 4.64 -11.06 2.53
N LEU A 545 4.63 -12.20 3.23
CA LEU A 545 5.76 -12.67 4.04
C LEU A 545 6.42 -13.86 3.31
N GLU A 546 7.71 -13.74 3.03
CA GLU A 546 8.52 -14.75 2.35
C GLU A 546 9.59 -15.30 3.30
N VAL A 547 9.70 -16.61 3.45
CA VAL A 547 10.76 -17.29 4.19
C VAL A 547 11.63 -18.01 3.17
N VAL A 548 12.85 -17.52 2.95
CA VAL A 548 13.75 -18.09 1.94
C VAL A 548 14.56 -19.26 2.48
N ALA A 549 15.28 -19.95 1.60
CA ALA A 549 16.15 -21.08 1.92
C ALA A 549 17.05 -20.83 3.15
N GLY A 550 17.00 -21.75 4.12
CA GLY A 550 17.71 -21.67 5.39
C GLY A 550 17.07 -20.72 6.43
N GLY A 551 16.00 -20.01 6.09
CA GLY A 551 15.17 -19.29 7.04
C GLY A 551 14.23 -20.25 7.77
N SER A 552 13.81 -19.87 8.98
CA SER A 552 12.95 -20.72 9.83
C SER A 552 11.70 -19.97 10.27
N SER A 553 10.60 -20.69 10.38
CA SER A 553 9.29 -20.13 10.74
C SER A 553 8.51 -21.04 11.68
N ASP A 554 7.78 -20.47 12.63
CA ASP A 554 6.91 -21.22 13.55
C ASP A 554 5.52 -20.56 13.69
N SER A 555 4.47 -21.35 13.47
CA SER A 555 3.08 -20.99 13.81
C SER A 555 2.55 -19.64 13.25
N PRO A 556 2.69 -19.31 11.95
CA PRO A 556 2.08 -18.11 11.39
C PRO A 556 0.55 -18.25 11.26
N THR A 557 -0.17 -17.14 11.46
CA THR A 557 -1.61 -17.02 11.19
C THR A 557 -1.83 -16.21 9.92
N ILE A 558 -2.53 -16.77 8.93
CA ILE A 558 -2.70 -16.13 7.61
C ILE A 558 -4.18 -15.78 7.41
N ALA A 559 -4.47 -14.51 7.14
CA ALA A 559 -5.81 -14.04 6.80
C ALA A 559 -6.14 -14.33 5.32
N ALA A 560 -7.42 -14.37 4.97
CA ALA A 560 -7.86 -14.52 3.58
C ALA A 560 -7.26 -13.40 2.71
N GLY A 561 -6.57 -13.76 1.63
CA GLY A 561 -5.86 -12.83 0.75
C GLY A 561 -4.44 -12.45 1.19
N GLY A 562 -3.97 -12.94 2.34
CA GLY A 562 -2.57 -12.83 2.74
C GLY A 562 -1.69 -13.86 2.03
N ILE A 563 -0.45 -13.49 1.72
CA ILE A 563 0.51 -14.34 1.02
C ILE A 563 1.61 -14.72 2.02
N TYR A 564 1.72 -16.02 2.28
CA TYR A 564 2.81 -16.60 3.05
C TYR A 564 3.56 -17.57 2.16
N HIS A 565 4.77 -17.20 1.77
CA HIS A 565 5.62 -17.98 0.89
C HIS A 565 6.77 -18.54 1.71
N VAL A 566 6.93 -19.86 1.76
CA VAL A 566 8.14 -20.46 2.32
C VAL A 566 8.87 -21.09 1.15
N THR A 567 9.91 -20.40 0.66
CA THR A 567 10.92 -21.00 -0.20
C THR A 567 11.78 -21.89 0.69
N GLN A 568 11.22 -23.03 1.07
CA GLN A 568 12.05 -24.13 1.50
C GLN A 568 12.91 -24.49 0.29
N ALA A 569 14.19 -24.09 0.30
CA ALA A 569 15.18 -25.10 0.02
C ALA A 569 15.28 -26.00 1.27
N SER A 570 14.18 -26.67 1.63
CA SER A 570 14.40 -28.07 1.87
C SER A 570 14.66 -28.56 0.46
N SER A 571 15.89 -28.94 0.22
CA SER A 571 16.05 -30.09 -0.62
C SER A 571 15.11 -31.14 -0.07
N LEU A 572 13.88 -31.22 -0.58
CA LEU A 572 12.98 -32.30 -0.26
C LEU A 572 13.77 -33.52 -0.72
N VAL A 573 14.37 -34.21 0.24
CA VAL A 573 15.10 -35.47 0.08
C VAL A 573 14.19 -36.42 0.80
N CYS A 574 13.30 -37.13 0.11
CA CYS A 574 12.23 -37.95 0.67
C CYS A 574 11.70 -38.99 -0.31
N PHE A 575 11.13 -40.07 0.24
CA PHE A 575 10.39 -41.10 -0.46
C PHE A 575 8.90 -40.77 -0.52
N LEU A 576 8.23 -41.14 -1.60
CA LEU A 576 6.76 -41.06 -1.67
C LEU A 576 6.11 -42.36 -1.13
N PRO A 577 4.82 -42.32 -0.73
CA PRO A 577 4.11 -43.51 -0.26
C PRO A 577 4.20 -44.67 -1.25
N GLY A 578 4.37 -45.86 -0.69
CA GLY A 578 4.54 -47.11 -1.43
C GLY A 578 5.98 -47.41 -1.84
N SER A 579 6.97 -46.56 -1.53
CA SER A 579 8.38 -46.94 -1.66
C SER A 579 8.75 -48.01 -0.65
N MET A 580 9.36 -49.10 -1.12
CA MET A 580 9.61 -50.30 -0.32
C MET A 580 11.05 -50.31 0.21
N ILE A 581 11.23 -50.11 1.51
CA ILE A 581 12.55 -50.11 2.17
C ILE A 581 12.90 -51.53 2.62
N ARG A 582 14.13 -51.96 2.35
CA ARG A 582 14.61 -53.28 2.73
C ARG A 582 14.89 -53.37 4.23
N THR A 583 14.21 -54.29 4.90
CA THR A 583 14.42 -54.65 6.32
C THR A 583 14.90 -56.10 6.45
N GLU A 584 15.32 -56.52 7.64
CA GLU A 584 15.68 -57.93 7.89
C GLU A 584 14.51 -58.91 7.65
N LYS A 585 13.27 -58.42 7.77
CA LYS A 585 12.04 -59.24 7.65
C LYS A 585 11.45 -59.23 6.24
N GLY A 586 12.13 -58.61 5.28
CA GLY A 586 11.63 -58.35 3.93
C GLY A 586 11.46 -56.85 3.68
N GLU A 587 10.81 -56.49 2.59
CA GLU A 587 10.59 -55.08 2.27
C GLU A 587 9.31 -54.54 2.92
N VAL A 588 9.39 -53.34 3.46
CA VAL A 588 8.31 -52.66 4.18
C VAL A 588 8.09 -51.29 3.53
N ALA A 589 6.82 -50.90 3.35
CA ALA A 589 6.50 -49.59 2.80
C ALA A 589 7.00 -48.48 3.73
N VAL A 590 7.54 -47.39 3.17
CA VAL A 590 8.17 -46.33 3.95
C VAL A 590 7.22 -45.68 4.94
N GLU A 591 5.93 -45.59 4.60
CA GLU A 591 4.87 -45.08 5.47
C GLU A 591 4.53 -45.98 6.67
N ASP A 592 4.91 -47.25 6.63
CA ASP A 592 4.64 -48.25 7.68
C ASP A 592 5.83 -48.45 8.64
N LEU A 593 7.00 -47.86 8.35
CA LEU A 593 8.20 -47.98 9.17
C LEU A 593 8.08 -47.21 10.47
N GLN A 594 8.61 -47.80 11.55
CA GLN A 594 8.59 -47.20 12.88
C GLN A 594 10.00 -47.09 13.47
N ILE A 595 10.15 -46.14 14.42
CA ILE A 595 11.38 -46.02 15.21
C ILE A 595 11.66 -47.35 15.91
N GLY A 596 12.88 -47.86 15.76
CA GLY A 596 13.33 -49.14 16.29
C GLY A 596 13.31 -50.29 15.28
N ASP A 597 12.61 -50.15 14.15
CA ASP A 597 12.68 -51.13 13.07
C ASP A 597 14.09 -51.25 12.50
N GLN A 598 14.46 -52.47 12.07
CA GLN A 598 15.80 -52.79 11.60
C GLN A 598 15.87 -52.70 10.07
N VAL A 599 16.50 -51.65 9.57
CA VAL A 599 16.74 -51.46 8.12
C VAL A 599 18.08 -52.05 7.71
N VAL A 600 18.11 -52.68 6.55
CA VAL A 600 19.35 -53.21 5.97
C VAL A 600 20.08 -52.06 5.29
N THR A 601 21.26 -51.74 5.81
CA THR A 601 22.16 -50.72 5.28
C THR A 601 23.34 -51.38 4.55
N PHE A 602 23.91 -50.69 3.57
CA PHE A 602 25.08 -51.17 2.82
C PHE A 602 26.34 -50.38 3.20
N ASP A 603 27.29 -51.06 3.83
CA ASP A 603 28.64 -50.56 4.06
C ASP A 603 29.48 -50.84 2.81
N TRP A 604 29.57 -49.84 1.94
CA TRP A 604 30.23 -49.95 0.64
C TRP A 604 31.76 -49.99 0.75
N GLU A 605 32.35 -49.46 1.81
CA GLU A 605 33.79 -49.50 2.05
C GLU A 605 34.26 -50.93 2.38
N ASN A 606 33.47 -51.64 3.18
CA ASN A 606 33.74 -53.03 3.56
C ASN A 606 32.96 -54.06 2.73
N ASN A 607 32.16 -53.59 1.76
CA ASN A 607 31.29 -54.37 0.89
C ASN A 607 30.40 -55.37 1.67
N LYS A 608 29.68 -54.87 2.68
CA LYS A 608 28.89 -55.69 3.61
C LYS A 608 27.54 -55.08 3.92
N GLU A 609 26.50 -55.91 4.02
CA GLU A 609 25.21 -55.50 4.56
C GLU A 609 25.22 -55.51 6.10
N VAL A 610 24.73 -54.43 6.70
CA VAL A 610 24.65 -54.25 8.15
C VAL A 610 23.25 -53.77 8.52
N SER A 611 22.64 -54.42 9.50
CA SER A 611 21.36 -54.02 10.05
C SER A 611 21.53 -52.85 11.02
N ARG A 612 20.72 -51.81 10.87
CA ARG A 612 20.72 -50.63 11.77
C ARG A 612 19.29 -50.29 12.19
N PRO A 613 19.06 -49.93 13.48
CA PRO A 613 17.77 -49.44 13.92
C PRO A 613 17.48 -48.07 13.30
N ILE A 614 16.23 -47.88 12.86
CA ILE A 614 15.68 -46.56 12.58
C ILE A 614 15.63 -45.78 13.89
N VAL A 615 16.25 -44.60 13.91
CA VAL A 615 16.22 -43.70 15.07
C VAL A 615 15.16 -42.60 14.91
N TRP A 616 14.70 -42.37 13.68
CA TRP A 616 13.67 -41.39 13.38
C TRP A 616 12.95 -41.70 12.07
N VAL A 617 11.67 -41.34 12.03
CA VAL A 617 10.83 -41.35 10.83
C VAL A 617 10.16 -39.99 10.74
N GLY A 618 10.29 -39.33 9.58
CA GLY A 618 9.65 -38.06 9.29
C GLY A 618 8.55 -38.23 8.26
N LYS A 619 7.44 -37.51 8.44
CA LYS A 619 6.36 -37.36 7.45
C LYS A 619 6.08 -35.89 7.22
N ALA A 620 5.94 -35.47 5.97
CA ALA A 620 5.37 -34.16 5.64
C ALA A 620 4.63 -34.23 4.30
N GLN A 621 4.07 -33.10 3.87
CA GLN A 621 3.26 -33.01 2.67
C GLN A 621 3.83 -31.95 1.73
N ALA A 622 3.94 -32.30 0.46
CA ALA A 622 4.34 -31.39 -0.61
C ALA A 622 3.13 -31.03 -1.48
N THR A 623 3.11 -29.78 -1.97
CA THR A 623 2.18 -29.32 -3.00
C THR A 623 2.99 -28.69 -4.12
N VAL A 624 2.63 -28.99 -5.36
CA VAL A 624 3.35 -28.53 -6.53
C VAL A 624 3.03 -27.08 -6.88
N HIS A 625 4.07 -26.32 -7.22
CA HIS A 625 4.00 -24.95 -7.71
C HIS A 625 4.37 -24.89 -9.20
N ALA A 626 3.42 -25.18 -10.08
CA ALA A 626 3.65 -25.31 -11.52
C ALA A 626 4.16 -24.03 -12.25
N GLY A 627 4.24 -22.87 -11.56
CA GLY A 627 4.82 -21.64 -12.09
C GLY A 627 6.34 -21.53 -11.87
N LEU A 628 6.94 -22.40 -11.06
CA LEU A 628 8.38 -22.50 -10.85
C LEU A 628 9.02 -23.46 -11.87
N PRO A 629 10.35 -23.41 -12.04
CA PRO A 629 11.05 -24.43 -12.81
C PRO A 629 10.84 -25.84 -12.24
N ASP A 630 10.86 -26.88 -13.09
CA ASP A 630 10.42 -28.23 -12.69
C ASP A 630 11.16 -28.80 -11.47
N ASP A 631 12.46 -28.49 -11.33
CA ASP A 631 13.33 -28.90 -10.23
C ASP A 631 13.08 -28.14 -8.91
N GLU A 632 12.36 -27.02 -8.97
CA GLU A 632 11.97 -26.17 -7.83
C GLU A 632 10.45 -26.21 -7.57
N ALA A 633 9.67 -26.69 -8.53
CA ALA A 633 8.21 -26.72 -8.49
C ALA A 633 7.63 -27.79 -7.55
N GLY A 634 8.47 -28.65 -6.97
CA GLY A 634 8.04 -29.71 -6.06
C GLY A 634 7.45 -30.94 -6.77
N TRP A 635 7.64 -31.10 -8.08
CA TRP A 635 7.25 -32.33 -8.77
C TRP A 635 8.07 -33.51 -8.25
N PRO A 636 7.45 -34.69 -7.99
CA PRO A 636 8.23 -35.87 -7.67
C PRO A 636 8.93 -36.38 -8.93
N VAL A 637 10.12 -36.94 -8.76
CA VAL A 637 10.86 -37.61 -9.82
C VAL A 637 10.47 -39.09 -9.83
N ARG A 638 9.98 -39.55 -10.97
CA ARG A 638 9.73 -40.96 -11.25
C ARG A 638 10.95 -41.57 -11.93
N VAL A 639 11.50 -42.60 -11.31
CA VAL A 639 12.53 -43.46 -11.88
C VAL A 639 11.84 -44.75 -12.30
N LEU A 640 11.73 -45.01 -13.61
CA LEU A 640 11.04 -46.20 -14.10
C LEU A 640 11.76 -47.48 -13.69
N LYS A 641 11.01 -48.58 -13.60
CA LYS A 641 11.58 -49.92 -13.52
C LYS A 641 12.69 -50.12 -14.56
N ASP A 642 13.79 -50.77 -14.17
CA ASP A 642 14.95 -51.08 -15.03
C ASP A 642 15.74 -49.85 -15.53
N ALA A 643 15.42 -48.63 -15.08
CA ALA A 643 16.02 -47.39 -15.58
C ALA A 643 17.53 -47.27 -15.28
N ILE A 644 17.97 -47.77 -14.11
CA ILE A 644 19.38 -47.65 -13.66
C ILE A 644 20.20 -48.85 -14.13
N ALA A 645 19.69 -50.06 -13.87
CA ALA A 645 20.28 -51.34 -14.29
C ALA A 645 19.16 -52.36 -14.49
N ASP A 646 19.48 -53.54 -15.02
CA ASP A 646 18.47 -54.59 -15.20
C ASP A 646 17.96 -55.03 -13.81
N GLY A 647 16.67 -54.87 -13.55
CA GLY A 647 16.03 -55.07 -12.25
C GLY A 647 16.19 -53.91 -11.27
N VAL A 648 16.72 -52.75 -11.66
CA VAL A 648 17.00 -51.62 -10.75
C VAL A 648 16.47 -50.29 -11.30
N PRO A 649 15.51 -49.63 -10.62
CA PRO A 649 14.67 -50.22 -9.57
C PRO A 649 13.83 -51.39 -10.11
N TYR A 650 13.38 -52.31 -9.26
CA TYR A 650 12.61 -53.49 -9.72
C TYR A 650 11.14 -53.15 -10.05
N LYS A 651 10.71 -51.94 -9.67
CA LYS A 651 9.42 -51.28 -9.93
C LYS A 651 9.67 -49.78 -10.14
N ASP A 652 8.66 -49.06 -10.60
CA ASP A 652 8.75 -47.59 -10.64
C ASP A 652 8.92 -47.04 -9.22
N MET A 653 9.92 -46.19 -9.05
CA MET A 653 10.26 -45.54 -7.80
C MET A 653 9.90 -44.05 -7.89
N LEU A 654 9.29 -43.52 -6.84
CA LEU A 654 8.92 -42.11 -6.72
C LEU A 654 9.67 -41.48 -5.55
N ILE A 655 10.49 -40.50 -5.86
CA ILE A 655 11.29 -39.75 -4.89
C ILE A 655 11.26 -38.27 -5.22
N THR A 656 11.61 -37.44 -4.26
CA THR A 656 11.71 -36.00 -4.47
C THR A 656 13.02 -35.62 -5.19
N ALA A 657 13.06 -34.43 -5.79
CA ALA A 657 14.10 -34.02 -6.75
C ALA A 657 15.54 -34.06 -6.21
N GLU A 658 15.72 -33.81 -4.92
CA GLU A 658 17.05 -33.72 -4.30
C GLU A 658 17.49 -35.04 -3.66
N HIS A 659 16.62 -36.07 -3.65
CA HIS A 659 16.95 -37.36 -3.07
C HIS A 659 18.10 -38.04 -3.83
N CYS A 660 19.12 -38.49 -3.10
CA CYS A 660 20.33 -39.02 -3.70
C CYS A 660 20.25 -40.52 -3.95
N LEU A 661 20.64 -40.89 -5.17
CA LEU A 661 20.92 -42.26 -5.55
C LEU A 661 22.40 -42.58 -5.29
N PHE A 662 22.69 -43.77 -4.77
CA PHE A 662 24.06 -44.22 -4.57
C PHE A 662 24.59 -44.89 -5.84
N LEU A 663 25.47 -44.20 -6.55
CA LEU A 663 26.02 -44.59 -7.84
C LEU A 663 27.54 -44.47 -7.83
N GLN A 664 28.23 -45.56 -8.20
CA GLN A 664 29.70 -45.59 -8.28
C GLN A 664 30.39 -45.02 -7.02
N ASN A 665 29.94 -45.46 -5.84
CA ASN A 665 30.43 -45.06 -4.52
C ASN A 665 30.19 -43.58 -4.14
N LYS A 666 29.26 -42.90 -4.81
CA LYS A 666 28.90 -41.51 -4.51
C LYS A 666 27.38 -41.33 -4.44
N PHE A 667 26.94 -40.34 -3.69
CA PHE A 667 25.56 -39.88 -3.71
C PHE A 667 25.36 -38.83 -4.82
N VAL A 668 24.34 -39.03 -5.65
CA VAL A 668 24.00 -38.13 -6.76
C VAL A 668 22.51 -37.75 -6.67
N PRO A 669 22.15 -36.47 -6.57
CA PRO A 669 20.75 -36.04 -6.55
C PRO A 669 20.02 -36.47 -7.83
N VAL A 670 18.84 -37.07 -7.68
CA VAL A 670 18.11 -37.65 -8.82
C VAL A 670 17.73 -36.62 -9.87
N ARG A 671 17.50 -35.34 -9.51
CA ARG A 671 17.24 -34.26 -10.48
C ARG A 671 18.33 -34.14 -11.54
N MET A 672 19.58 -34.45 -11.19
CA MET A 672 20.70 -34.35 -12.12
C MET A 672 20.73 -35.48 -13.15
N LEU A 673 19.91 -36.51 -12.93
CA LEU A 673 19.80 -37.70 -13.76
C LEU A 673 18.50 -37.71 -14.58
N VAL A 674 17.66 -36.66 -14.46
CA VAL A 674 16.37 -36.53 -15.16
C VAL A 674 16.58 -36.37 -16.67
N ASN A 675 16.44 -37.45 -17.41
CA ASN A 675 16.56 -37.46 -18.88
C ASN A 675 15.25 -37.20 -19.63
N GLY A 676 14.12 -37.11 -18.89
CA GLY A 676 12.80 -36.80 -19.43
C GLY A 676 12.05 -38.01 -20.02
N GLU A 677 12.71 -39.17 -20.16
CA GLU A 677 12.13 -40.37 -20.77
C GLU A 677 11.98 -41.52 -19.75
N THR A 678 13.09 -41.97 -19.15
CA THR A 678 13.12 -43.06 -18.15
C THR A 678 13.27 -42.57 -16.71
N ILE A 679 13.74 -41.35 -16.54
CA ILE A 679 13.79 -40.61 -15.27
C ILE A 679 13.23 -39.23 -15.54
N PHE A 680 12.08 -38.90 -14.95
CA PHE A 680 11.35 -37.67 -15.28
C PHE A 680 10.53 -37.12 -14.11
N TYR A 681 10.27 -35.81 -14.13
CA TYR A 681 9.32 -35.17 -13.22
C TYR A 681 7.89 -35.61 -13.56
N ASP A 682 7.21 -36.27 -12.62
CA ASP A 682 5.86 -36.75 -12.84
C ASP A 682 4.83 -35.63 -12.62
N LYS A 683 4.49 -34.97 -13.71
CA LYS A 683 3.54 -33.83 -13.72
C LYS A 683 2.08 -34.22 -13.46
N THR A 684 1.79 -35.50 -13.29
CA THR A 684 0.44 -35.98 -12.93
C THR A 684 0.17 -35.89 -11.44
N ILE A 685 1.22 -35.84 -10.61
CA ILE A 685 1.13 -35.80 -9.14
C ILE A 685 1.32 -34.36 -8.66
N ARG A 686 0.24 -33.69 -8.25
CA ARG A 686 0.26 -32.27 -7.84
C ARG A 686 0.36 -32.04 -6.33
N SER A 687 0.16 -33.08 -5.53
CA SER A 687 0.36 -33.07 -4.09
C SER A 687 0.58 -34.50 -3.62
N TYR A 688 1.44 -34.68 -2.64
CA TYR A 688 1.79 -35.99 -2.10
C TYR A 688 2.30 -35.87 -0.67
N ASP A 689 2.02 -36.89 0.13
CA ASP A 689 2.76 -37.12 1.37
C ASP A 689 4.16 -37.61 1.00
N TYR A 690 5.14 -37.34 1.86
CA TYR A 690 6.50 -37.83 1.69
C TYR A 690 7.10 -38.21 3.05
N TYR A 691 8.02 -39.16 3.02
CA TYR A 691 8.57 -39.81 4.19
C TYR A 691 10.10 -39.86 4.14
N HIS A 692 10.74 -39.83 5.30
CA HIS A 692 12.14 -40.20 5.44
C HIS A 692 12.38 -41.09 6.65
N VAL A 693 13.45 -41.86 6.57
CA VAL A 693 13.98 -42.65 7.69
C VAL A 693 15.42 -42.23 8.00
N GLU A 694 15.73 -42.05 9.28
CA GLU A 694 17.07 -41.77 9.81
C GLU A 694 17.59 -43.00 10.55
N THR A 695 18.89 -43.25 10.43
CA THR A 695 19.60 -44.23 11.27
C THR A 695 20.63 -43.49 12.13
N ALA A 696 21.22 -44.14 13.14
CA ALA A 696 22.13 -43.47 14.09
C ALA A 696 23.36 -42.79 13.44
N SER A 697 23.71 -43.17 12.22
CA SER A 697 24.69 -42.51 11.37
C SER A 697 24.16 -42.54 9.95
N HIS A 698 24.45 -41.51 9.15
CA HIS A 698 24.02 -41.50 7.75
C HIS A 698 24.44 -42.81 7.06
N SER A 699 23.53 -43.42 6.30
CA SER A 699 23.68 -44.77 5.77
C SER A 699 23.24 -44.86 4.32
N VAL A 700 23.84 -45.79 3.57
CA VAL A 700 23.27 -46.24 2.29
C VAL A 700 22.20 -47.29 2.60
N ILE A 701 20.97 -47.08 2.15
CA ILE A 701 19.82 -47.99 2.32
C ILE A 701 19.32 -48.48 0.96
N SER A 702 18.46 -49.51 0.95
CA SER A 702 17.83 -50.00 -0.28
C SER A 702 16.32 -49.69 -0.28
N ALA A 703 15.86 -49.03 -1.34
CA ALA A 703 14.48 -48.64 -1.59
C ALA A 703 14.07 -49.08 -3.00
N ASP A 704 13.00 -49.86 -3.14
CA ASP A 704 12.52 -50.40 -4.43
C ASP A 704 13.63 -51.11 -5.25
N GLY A 705 14.61 -51.70 -4.56
CA GLY A 705 15.80 -52.36 -5.13
C GLY A 705 16.94 -51.44 -5.52
N MET A 706 16.79 -50.11 -5.36
CA MET A 706 17.83 -49.10 -5.62
C MET A 706 18.57 -48.73 -4.33
N LEU A 707 19.89 -48.55 -4.41
CA LEU A 707 20.67 -48.01 -3.28
C LEU A 707 20.51 -46.49 -3.22
N THR A 708 20.15 -45.98 -2.06
CA THR A 708 19.81 -44.58 -1.79
C THR A 708 20.35 -44.12 -0.44
N GLU A 709 20.22 -42.84 -0.15
CA GLU A 709 20.60 -42.27 1.14
C GLU A 709 19.54 -42.49 2.24
N SER A 710 19.97 -42.58 3.49
CA SER A 710 19.09 -42.36 4.66
C SER A 710 19.01 -40.87 4.98
N TYR A 711 18.22 -40.46 5.97
CA TYR A 711 18.14 -39.04 6.33
C TYR A 711 19.49 -38.58 6.90
N LEU A 712 19.96 -37.41 6.47
CA LEU A 712 21.07 -36.68 7.08
C LEU A 712 20.50 -35.41 7.72
N GLU A 713 20.60 -35.31 9.04
CA GLU A 713 20.13 -34.15 9.82
C GLU A 713 21.02 -32.93 9.55
N THR A 714 20.72 -32.19 8.48
CA THR A 714 21.42 -30.94 8.12
C THR A 714 20.68 -29.70 8.63
N GLY A 715 19.70 -29.87 9.53
CA GLY A 715 18.95 -28.80 10.18
C GLY A 715 17.53 -28.58 9.63
N ASP A 716 17.04 -29.45 8.76
CA ASP A 716 15.72 -29.38 8.12
C ASP A 716 14.63 -30.21 8.85
N ARG A 717 14.96 -30.91 9.94
CA ARG A 717 14.04 -31.78 10.72
C ARG A 717 12.76 -31.10 11.18
N ALA A 718 12.85 -29.79 11.44
CA ALA A 718 11.74 -28.99 11.93
C ALA A 718 10.58 -28.89 10.93
N SER A 719 10.82 -29.22 9.66
CA SER A 719 9.81 -29.23 8.59
C SER A 719 8.96 -30.52 8.56
N PHE A 720 9.27 -31.53 9.38
CA PHE A 720 8.61 -32.84 9.39
C PHE A 720 7.76 -33.08 10.63
N HIS A 721 6.63 -33.78 10.47
CA HIS A 721 5.83 -34.35 11.54
C HIS A 721 6.32 -35.76 11.90
N GLN A 722 6.42 -36.08 13.20
CA GLN A 722 6.78 -37.41 13.70
C GLN A 722 5.59 -38.02 14.47
N GLU A 723 5.24 -39.28 14.16
CA GLU A 723 4.31 -40.06 14.99
C GLU A 723 5.08 -41.01 15.93
N GLY A 724 4.95 -40.85 17.26
CA GLY A 724 5.53 -41.76 18.26
C GLY A 724 5.93 -41.13 19.60
N LYS A 725 6.03 -41.94 20.67
CA LYS A 725 6.36 -41.48 22.04
C LYS A 725 7.87 -41.22 22.22
N VAL A 726 8.21 -39.94 22.38
CA VAL A 726 9.50 -39.37 22.85
C VAL A 726 10.69 -39.53 21.90
N ALA A 727 11.05 -38.46 21.20
CA ALA A 727 12.40 -38.30 20.63
C ALA A 727 13.37 -37.85 21.73
N ALA A 728 14.56 -38.42 21.77
CA ALA A 728 15.65 -37.84 22.54
C ALA A 728 15.97 -36.46 21.96
N LEU A 729 15.74 -35.40 22.73
CA LEU A 729 16.22 -34.04 22.45
C LEU A 729 17.76 -34.06 22.41
N ARG A 730 18.36 -34.39 21.27
CA ARG A 730 19.77 -34.11 21.00
C ARG A 730 19.81 -32.74 20.34
N GLY A 731 20.16 -31.71 21.13
CA GLY A 731 20.54 -30.39 20.62
C GLY A 731 21.90 -30.44 19.93
N ALA A 732 22.00 -31.21 18.84
CA ALA A 732 23.22 -31.34 18.06
C ALA A 732 23.31 -30.22 17.01
N VAL A 733 24.53 -29.74 16.79
CA VAL A 733 24.89 -28.93 15.63
C VAL A 733 24.47 -29.66 14.35
N PRO A 734 23.89 -29.00 13.34
CA PRO A 734 23.53 -29.64 12.07
C PRO A 734 24.73 -30.38 11.48
N TYR A 735 24.52 -31.59 10.98
CA TYR A 735 25.56 -32.35 10.29
C TYR A 735 25.86 -31.74 8.91
N THR A 736 27.06 -31.99 8.40
CA THR A 736 27.47 -31.59 7.05
C THR A 736 27.70 -32.82 6.18
N TRP A 737 27.54 -32.63 4.87
CA TRP A 737 27.81 -33.70 3.90
C TRP A 737 29.28 -34.11 3.89
N GLU A 738 30.18 -33.17 4.14
CA GLU A 738 31.63 -33.37 4.14
C GLU A 738 32.09 -34.23 5.32
N GLU A 739 31.48 -34.08 6.49
CA GLU A 739 31.96 -34.73 7.71
C GLU A 739 31.13 -35.96 8.12
N ASN A 740 29.86 -36.03 7.71
CA ASN A 740 28.91 -36.97 8.31
C ASN A 740 28.19 -37.87 7.31
N ALA A 741 28.36 -37.66 6.00
CA ALA A 741 27.68 -38.49 5.02
C ALA A 741 28.26 -39.90 4.90
N ALA A 742 27.41 -40.89 4.64
CA ALA A 742 27.81 -42.29 4.45
C ALA A 742 28.72 -42.50 3.23
N ALA A 743 28.62 -41.59 2.26
CA ALA A 743 29.39 -41.55 1.03
C ALA A 743 29.46 -40.08 0.58
N PRO A 744 30.45 -39.68 -0.24
CA PRO A 744 30.56 -38.31 -0.71
C PRO A 744 29.39 -37.94 -1.64
N LEU A 745 28.79 -36.77 -1.41
CA LEU A 745 27.90 -36.11 -2.37
C LEU A 745 28.72 -35.68 -3.59
N CYS A 746 28.22 -35.93 -4.80
CA CYS A 746 28.90 -35.55 -6.03
C CYS A 746 27.96 -34.92 -7.03
N VAL A 747 28.12 -33.61 -7.19
CA VAL A 747 27.40 -32.76 -8.15
C VAL A 747 28.31 -32.25 -9.27
N GLU A 748 29.55 -32.75 -9.34
CA GLU A 748 30.51 -32.35 -10.37
C GLU A 748 30.07 -32.87 -11.75
N ARG A 749 29.91 -31.95 -12.71
CA ARG A 749 29.52 -32.29 -14.09
C ARG A 749 30.39 -33.40 -14.71
N SER A 750 31.70 -33.37 -14.47
CA SER A 750 32.66 -34.36 -14.97
C SER A 750 32.35 -35.80 -14.54
N PHE A 751 31.65 -35.97 -13.42
CA PHE A 751 31.19 -37.24 -12.89
C PHE A 751 29.74 -37.54 -13.26
N VAL A 752 28.85 -36.55 -13.16
CA VAL A 752 27.40 -36.74 -13.34
C VAL A 752 26.99 -36.83 -14.81
N GLU A 753 27.61 -36.07 -15.71
CA GLU A 753 27.27 -36.10 -17.14
C GLU A 753 27.49 -37.50 -17.77
N PRO A 754 28.62 -38.21 -17.53
CA PRO A 754 28.78 -39.59 -18.00
C PRO A 754 27.71 -40.56 -17.49
N LEU A 755 27.29 -40.43 -16.21
CA LEU A 755 26.21 -41.22 -15.63
C LEU A 755 24.89 -40.93 -16.36
N PHE A 756 24.55 -39.65 -16.51
CA PHE A 756 23.36 -39.20 -17.24
C PHE A 756 23.31 -39.80 -18.66
N ARG A 757 24.42 -39.73 -19.42
CA ARG A 757 24.48 -40.27 -20.80
C ARG A 757 24.27 -41.78 -20.83
N THR A 758 24.87 -42.50 -19.88
CA THR A 758 24.69 -43.96 -19.76
C THR A 758 23.22 -44.31 -19.49
N LEU A 759 22.54 -43.54 -18.63
CA LEU A 759 21.13 -43.73 -18.32
C LEU A 759 20.21 -43.33 -19.49
N GLU A 760 20.57 -42.31 -20.26
CA GLU A 760 19.88 -41.91 -21.50
C GLU A 760 19.92 -43.04 -22.54
N GLU A 761 21.07 -43.70 -22.73
CA GLU A 761 21.22 -44.84 -23.64
C GLU A 761 20.40 -46.06 -23.23
N ARG A 762 20.17 -46.24 -21.92
CA ARG A 762 19.37 -47.37 -21.40
C ARG A 762 17.91 -47.33 -21.81
N LYS A 763 17.40 -46.21 -22.33
CA LYS A 763 15.99 -46.09 -22.77
C LYS A 763 15.53 -47.19 -23.72
N ALA A 764 16.44 -47.74 -24.53
CA ALA A 764 16.13 -48.82 -25.46
C ALA A 764 15.77 -50.16 -24.76
N LYS A 765 16.08 -50.28 -23.46
CA LYS A 765 15.84 -51.48 -22.65
C LYS A 765 14.71 -51.31 -21.63
N VAL A 766 14.13 -50.11 -21.52
CA VAL A 766 13.10 -49.77 -20.53
C VAL A 766 11.73 -49.68 -21.22
N SER A 767 10.71 -50.29 -20.63
CA SER A 767 9.32 -50.24 -21.12
C SER A 767 8.53 -49.13 -20.41
N GLY A 768 7.60 -48.47 -21.11
CA GLY A 768 6.70 -47.47 -20.50
C GLY A 768 7.23 -46.02 -20.47
N GLN A 769 7.98 -45.62 -21.49
CA GLN A 769 8.58 -44.28 -21.61
C GLN A 769 7.55 -43.15 -21.45
N SER A 770 7.98 -42.05 -20.82
CA SER A 770 7.18 -40.82 -20.73
C SER A 770 6.83 -40.27 -22.12
N GLU A 771 5.56 -39.91 -22.33
CA GLU A 771 5.09 -39.22 -23.54
C GLU A 771 5.44 -37.72 -23.58
N GLN A 772 6.22 -37.22 -22.60
CA GLN A 772 6.62 -35.81 -22.55
C GLN A 772 7.51 -35.47 -23.76
N PRO A 773 7.12 -34.51 -24.62
CA PRO A 773 7.93 -34.13 -25.76
C PRO A 773 9.27 -33.54 -25.28
N LYS A 774 10.39 -34.05 -25.83
CA LYS A 774 11.71 -33.43 -25.63
C LYS A 774 11.61 -32.01 -26.15
N LYS A 775 11.67 -31.03 -25.25
CA LYS A 775 11.56 -29.62 -25.63
C LYS A 775 12.87 -29.24 -26.32
N ASP A 776 12.82 -29.00 -27.64
CA ASP A 776 13.98 -28.46 -28.35
C ASP A 776 14.25 -27.06 -27.81
N VAL A 777 15.33 -26.94 -27.04
CA VAL A 777 15.74 -25.68 -26.43
C VAL A 777 16.59 -24.91 -27.43
N THR A 778 16.09 -23.77 -27.91
CA THR A 778 16.89 -22.84 -28.71
C THR A 778 17.63 -21.90 -27.77
N THR A 779 18.96 -21.81 -27.90
CA THR A 779 19.78 -20.90 -27.11
C THR A 779 20.37 -19.78 -27.95
N THR A 780 20.71 -18.67 -27.29
CA THR A 780 21.46 -17.55 -27.88
C THR A 780 22.57 -17.11 -26.94
N ASP A 781 23.72 -16.70 -27.50
CA ASP A 781 24.81 -16.10 -26.73
C ASP A 781 24.65 -14.59 -26.56
N CYS A 782 23.64 -13.98 -27.19
CA CYS A 782 23.43 -12.54 -27.14
C CYS A 782 22.78 -12.13 -25.80
N PRO A 783 23.47 -11.32 -24.96
CA PRO A 783 22.94 -10.93 -23.66
C PRO A 783 21.83 -9.89 -23.71
N ASP A 784 21.56 -9.24 -24.86
CA ASP A 784 20.62 -8.10 -24.96
C ASP A 784 20.89 -7.03 -23.87
N LEU A 785 22.17 -6.71 -23.67
CA LEU A 785 22.64 -5.87 -22.58
C LEU A 785 22.11 -4.44 -22.75
N ARG A 786 21.37 -3.95 -21.75
CA ARG A 786 20.85 -2.59 -21.66
C ARG A 786 21.03 -2.05 -20.25
N LEU A 787 21.02 -0.73 -20.10
CA LEU A 787 21.01 -0.10 -18.79
C LEU A 787 19.64 0.55 -18.52
N MET A 788 19.24 0.63 -17.27
CA MET A 788 18.12 1.48 -16.83
C MET A 788 18.62 2.49 -15.80
N THR A 789 18.35 3.77 -16.01
CA THR A 789 18.74 4.84 -15.08
C THR A 789 17.88 4.85 -13.82
N ASP A 790 18.27 5.62 -12.80
CA ASP A 790 17.48 5.83 -11.59
C ASP A 790 16.15 6.57 -11.82
N ALA A 791 16.02 7.26 -12.95
CA ALA A 791 14.76 7.85 -13.42
C ALA A 791 13.90 6.89 -14.27
N GLY A 792 14.32 5.63 -14.42
CA GLY A 792 13.57 4.59 -15.16
C GLY A 792 13.79 4.60 -16.69
N ALA A 793 14.69 5.44 -17.21
CA ALA A 793 14.96 5.48 -18.65
C ALA A 793 15.86 4.31 -19.08
N THR A 794 15.48 3.59 -20.13
CA THR A 794 16.29 2.50 -20.70
C THR A 794 17.29 3.03 -21.73
N LEU A 795 18.56 2.64 -21.58
CA LEU A 795 19.68 3.02 -22.44
C LEU A 795 20.22 1.79 -23.17
N TYR A 796 20.42 1.95 -24.47
CA TYR A 796 21.06 0.96 -25.34
C TYR A 796 22.54 1.31 -25.55
N PRO A 797 23.42 0.33 -25.78
CA PRO A 797 24.83 0.61 -25.99
C PRO A 797 25.02 1.46 -27.24
N VAL A 798 25.69 2.61 -27.10
CA VAL A 798 26.06 3.47 -28.24
C VAL A 798 27.26 2.92 -29.01
N ARG A 799 28.03 2.05 -28.36
CA ARG A 799 29.15 1.33 -28.95
C ARG A 799 29.28 -0.03 -28.29
N GLN A 800 29.50 -1.05 -29.09
CA GLN A 800 29.81 -2.40 -28.66
C GLN A 800 31.05 -2.88 -29.42
N THR A 801 32.07 -3.29 -28.68
CA THR A 801 33.17 -4.13 -29.19
C THR A 801 33.04 -5.52 -28.54
N ALA A 802 33.84 -6.51 -28.97
CA ALA A 802 33.68 -7.91 -28.57
C ALA A 802 33.37 -8.13 -27.07
N GLU A 803 34.10 -7.45 -26.17
CA GLU A 803 33.95 -7.61 -24.71
C GLU A 803 33.52 -6.31 -23.98
N ARG A 804 33.34 -5.19 -24.68
CA ARG A 804 33.13 -3.88 -24.03
C ARG A 804 31.91 -3.15 -24.59
N TYR A 805 31.01 -2.77 -23.70
CA TYR A 805 29.78 -2.04 -24.00
C TYR A 805 29.88 -0.63 -23.44
N SER A 806 29.57 0.38 -24.25
CA SER A 806 29.58 1.79 -23.85
C SER A 806 28.20 2.40 -23.98
N PHE A 807 27.78 3.14 -22.96
CA PHE A 807 26.48 3.76 -22.81
C PHE A 807 26.63 5.26 -22.52
N MET A 808 25.80 6.09 -23.13
CA MET A 808 25.71 7.51 -22.79
C MET A 808 24.73 7.69 -21.63
N LEU A 809 25.22 8.27 -20.54
CA LEU A 809 24.42 8.52 -19.34
C LEU A 809 23.90 9.97 -19.34
N PRO A 810 22.58 10.18 -19.14
CA PRO A 810 22.02 11.50 -18.88
C PRO A 810 22.67 12.18 -17.66
N PRO A 811 22.63 13.52 -17.59
CA PRO A 811 23.06 14.25 -16.40
C PRO A 811 22.36 13.74 -15.14
N ASP A 812 23.08 13.81 -14.02
CA ASP A 812 22.55 13.49 -12.68
C ASP A 812 22.14 12.01 -12.48
N THR A 813 22.55 11.08 -13.36
CA THR A 813 22.31 9.64 -13.19
C THR A 813 23.09 9.11 -11.98
N ARG A 814 22.41 8.71 -10.89
CA ARG A 814 23.08 8.29 -9.64
C ARG A 814 23.49 6.82 -9.62
N PHE A 815 22.67 5.97 -10.21
CA PHE A 815 22.95 4.55 -10.39
C PHE A 815 22.31 4.07 -11.69
N VAL A 816 22.78 2.93 -12.18
CA VAL A 816 22.15 2.23 -13.30
C VAL A 816 21.80 0.82 -12.88
N ARG A 817 20.79 0.22 -13.51
CA ARG A 817 20.54 -1.22 -13.48
C ARG A 817 21.08 -1.83 -14.76
N ILE A 818 21.94 -2.83 -14.62
CA ILE A 818 22.43 -3.67 -15.71
C ILE A 818 21.36 -4.72 -15.97
N LEU A 819 20.72 -4.65 -17.12
CA LEU A 819 19.70 -5.58 -17.56
C LEU A 819 20.26 -6.44 -18.70
N SER A 820 20.09 -7.76 -18.59
CA SER A 820 20.46 -8.71 -19.63
C SER A 820 19.46 -9.86 -19.68
N ARG A 821 19.52 -10.66 -20.75
CA ARG A 821 19.03 -12.05 -20.68
C ARG A 821 19.73 -12.76 -19.53
N ALA A 822 19.02 -13.68 -18.90
CA ALA A 822 19.56 -14.55 -17.88
C ALA A 822 18.91 -15.93 -18.00
N SER A 823 19.69 -16.97 -17.71
CA SER A 823 19.22 -18.36 -17.74
C SER A 823 20.02 -19.18 -16.74
N ARG A 824 19.46 -20.31 -16.28
CA ARG A 824 20.17 -21.19 -15.36
C ARG A 824 21.09 -22.12 -16.14
N PRO A 825 22.36 -22.31 -15.74
CA PRO A 825 23.24 -23.28 -16.37
C PRO A 825 22.63 -24.69 -16.48
N ALA A 826 21.89 -25.11 -15.45
CA ALA A 826 21.11 -26.36 -15.45
C ALA A 826 20.08 -26.48 -16.59
N ASP A 827 19.53 -25.35 -17.08
CA ASP A 827 18.53 -25.35 -18.16
C ASP A 827 19.13 -25.30 -19.55
N VAL A 828 20.30 -24.66 -19.70
CA VAL A 828 20.92 -24.40 -21.01
C VAL A 828 22.03 -25.38 -21.37
N ILE A 829 22.70 -25.98 -20.37
CA ILE A 829 23.71 -27.04 -20.57
C ILE A 829 23.06 -28.41 -20.40
N GLY A 830 22.24 -28.57 -19.36
CA GLY A 830 21.52 -29.80 -19.05
C GLY A 830 21.40 -30.08 -17.56
N PRO A 831 20.51 -31.02 -17.17
CA PRO A 831 20.17 -31.29 -15.76
C PRO A 831 21.37 -31.81 -14.94
N PHE A 832 22.38 -32.40 -15.59
CA PHE A 832 23.62 -32.85 -14.97
C PHE A 832 24.56 -31.71 -14.52
N VAL A 833 24.09 -30.46 -14.54
CA VAL A 833 24.76 -29.27 -13.99
C VAL A 833 23.99 -28.78 -12.76
N ASP A 834 24.69 -28.59 -11.65
CA ASP A 834 24.08 -28.22 -10.36
C ASP A 834 23.80 -26.72 -10.20
N ASP A 835 24.48 -25.88 -10.98
CA ASP A 835 24.32 -24.44 -10.90
C ASP A 835 22.93 -24.02 -11.43
N ARG A 836 22.03 -23.74 -10.49
CA ARG A 836 20.66 -23.27 -10.71
C ARG A 836 20.52 -21.76 -10.62
N ARG A 837 21.61 -21.02 -10.44
CA ARG A 837 21.54 -19.55 -10.40
C ARG A 837 21.09 -19.04 -11.77
N SER A 838 20.19 -18.06 -11.79
CA SER A 838 19.91 -17.32 -13.02
C SER A 838 21.13 -16.46 -13.36
N MET A 839 21.89 -16.83 -14.39
CA MET A 839 23.14 -16.19 -14.76
C MET A 839 22.90 -15.21 -15.91
N GLY A 840 23.11 -13.92 -15.63
CA GLY A 840 23.09 -12.85 -16.63
C GLY A 840 24.45 -12.72 -17.29
N VAL A 841 25.21 -11.68 -16.94
CA VAL A 841 26.54 -11.42 -17.49
C VAL A 841 27.60 -11.37 -16.39
N ALA A 842 28.81 -11.85 -16.68
CA ALA A 842 29.97 -11.67 -15.83
C ALA A 842 30.60 -10.30 -16.11
N VAL A 843 30.46 -9.38 -15.18
CA VAL A 843 30.98 -8.01 -15.32
C VAL A 843 32.35 -7.93 -14.67
N GLY A 844 33.36 -7.57 -15.48
CA GLY A 844 34.71 -7.26 -15.05
C GLY A 844 34.87 -5.75 -14.81
N ASP A 845 35.80 -5.11 -15.50
CA ASP A 845 36.06 -3.68 -15.34
C ASP A 845 34.87 -2.79 -15.74
N VAL A 846 34.61 -1.77 -14.91
CA VAL A 846 33.64 -0.72 -15.21
C VAL A 846 34.28 0.66 -15.07
N HIS A 847 34.15 1.47 -16.12
CA HIS A 847 34.71 2.82 -16.17
C HIS A 847 33.66 3.86 -16.54
N LEU A 848 33.54 4.90 -15.73
CA LEU A 848 32.75 6.09 -16.02
C LEU A 848 33.68 7.20 -16.51
N LEU A 849 33.51 7.64 -17.76
CA LEU A 849 34.15 8.83 -18.30
C LEU A 849 33.22 10.03 -18.09
N CYS A 850 33.62 10.99 -17.26
CA CYS A 850 32.91 12.25 -17.05
C CYS A 850 33.91 13.42 -16.90
N ASP A 851 33.57 14.58 -17.46
CA ASP A 851 34.40 15.79 -17.42
C ASP A 851 35.85 15.61 -17.92
N GLY A 852 36.06 14.69 -18.87
CA GLY A 852 37.40 14.35 -19.39
C GLY A 852 38.22 13.41 -18.49
N CYS A 853 37.70 13.01 -17.33
CA CYS A 853 38.33 12.09 -16.40
C CYS A 853 37.66 10.71 -16.42
N SER A 854 38.46 9.64 -16.31
CA SER A 854 37.99 8.25 -16.23
C SER A 854 38.01 7.78 -14.78
N HIS A 855 36.88 7.29 -14.29
CA HIS A 855 36.68 6.81 -12.93
C HIS A 855 36.36 5.31 -12.95
N GLY A 856 37.07 4.51 -12.15
CA GLY A 856 36.75 3.10 -11.96
C GLY A 856 35.56 2.94 -11.01
N ILE A 857 34.59 2.09 -11.39
CA ILE A 857 33.48 1.69 -10.52
C ILE A 857 33.72 0.25 -10.09
N THR A 858 33.84 0.03 -8.78
CA THR A 858 34.18 -1.29 -8.20
C THR A 858 33.10 -1.83 -7.26
N ALA A 859 31.94 -1.18 -7.18
CA ALA A 859 30.86 -1.55 -6.26
C ALA A 859 30.40 -3.01 -6.42
N HIS A 860 30.47 -3.57 -7.64
CA HIS A 860 30.14 -4.97 -7.91
C HIS A 860 31.22 -5.97 -7.46
N LEU A 861 32.45 -5.50 -7.19
CA LEU A 861 33.57 -6.33 -6.75
C LEU A 861 33.75 -6.34 -5.22
N LEU A 862 33.01 -5.51 -4.48
CA LEU A 862 33.05 -5.50 -3.02
C LEU A 862 32.39 -6.77 -2.43
N ASP A 863 32.73 -7.12 -1.19
CA ASP A 863 32.14 -8.26 -0.47
C ASP A 863 30.63 -8.05 -0.25
N GLU A 864 30.24 -6.84 0.15
CA GLU A 864 28.84 -6.41 0.20
C GLU A 864 28.40 -5.85 -1.16
N LYS A 865 27.68 -6.68 -1.92
CA LYS A 865 27.25 -6.33 -3.27
C LYS A 865 25.86 -5.67 -3.29
N PRO A 866 25.61 -4.73 -4.21
CA PRO A 866 24.27 -4.22 -4.46
C PRO A 866 23.28 -5.33 -4.88
N LYS A 867 21.97 -5.02 -4.91
CA LYS A 867 20.94 -5.98 -5.34
C LYS A 867 21.18 -6.45 -6.78
N GLY A 868 21.03 -7.76 -7.00
CA GLY A 868 21.06 -8.40 -8.32
C GLY A 868 22.42 -8.92 -8.77
N TRP A 869 23.41 -8.92 -7.88
CA TRP A 869 24.71 -9.58 -8.08
C TRP A 869 24.75 -10.90 -7.31
N HIS A 870 25.35 -11.92 -7.92
CA HIS A 870 25.71 -13.16 -7.23
C HIS A 870 26.98 -12.96 -6.40
N VAL A 871 27.15 -13.77 -5.35
CA VAL A 871 28.39 -13.80 -4.57
C VAL A 871 29.54 -14.18 -5.53
N SER A 872 30.58 -13.35 -5.57
CA SER A 872 31.71 -13.58 -6.47
C SER A 872 32.59 -14.71 -5.97
N GLU A 873 32.98 -15.60 -6.87
CA GLU A 873 33.97 -16.67 -6.60
C GLU A 873 35.41 -16.17 -6.79
N ASN A 874 35.60 -15.00 -7.40
CA ASN A 874 36.90 -14.35 -7.60
C ASN A 874 36.81 -12.81 -7.52
N ALA A 875 37.93 -12.11 -7.36
CA ALA A 875 37.97 -10.65 -7.24
C ALA A 875 37.97 -9.91 -8.60
N GLU A 876 37.97 -10.65 -9.72
CA GLU A 876 38.14 -10.11 -11.07
C GLU A 876 36.79 -9.85 -11.77
N CYS A 877 35.72 -10.55 -11.37
CA CYS A 877 34.38 -10.29 -11.88
C CYS A 877 33.26 -10.64 -10.90
N ALA A 878 32.05 -10.16 -11.23
CA ALA A 878 30.83 -10.55 -10.56
C ALA A 878 29.74 -10.89 -11.58
N TRP A 879 29.01 -11.97 -11.33
CA TRP A 879 27.88 -12.35 -12.17
C TRP A 879 26.62 -11.59 -11.76
N THR A 880 25.90 -11.05 -12.73
CA THR A 880 24.55 -10.51 -12.52
C THR A 880 23.51 -11.63 -12.53
N ASN A 881 22.36 -11.40 -11.91
CA ASN A 881 21.19 -12.28 -12.03
C ASN A 881 20.26 -11.92 -13.21
N GLY A 882 20.73 -11.08 -14.14
CA GLY A 882 19.93 -10.47 -15.22
C GLY A 882 19.39 -9.07 -14.91
N ASN A 883 19.39 -8.62 -13.64
CA ASN A 883 19.00 -7.27 -13.24
C ASN A 883 19.77 -6.79 -12.01
N ALA A 884 20.94 -6.19 -12.23
CA ALA A 884 21.87 -5.81 -11.16
C ALA A 884 22.01 -4.29 -11.01
N ILE A 885 21.95 -3.78 -9.79
CA ILE A 885 22.18 -2.36 -9.50
C ILE A 885 23.67 -2.07 -9.48
N LEU A 886 24.11 -1.04 -10.20
CA LEU A 886 25.46 -0.52 -10.17
C LEU A 886 25.44 0.96 -9.75
N PRO A 887 25.76 1.28 -8.48
CA PRO A 887 25.95 2.64 -8.02
C PRO A 887 27.12 3.31 -8.73
N LEU A 888 26.95 4.55 -9.18
CA LEU A 888 28.02 5.31 -9.86
C LEU A 888 28.80 6.23 -8.89
N GLY A 889 28.37 6.29 -7.63
CA GLY A 889 28.96 7.13 -6.58
C GLY A 889 28.77 8.63 -6.81
N ASP A 890 29.38 9.46 -5.96
CA ASP A 890 29.34 10.93 -6.05
C ASP A 890 30.08 11.50 -7.28
N GLN A 891 30.80 10.64 -8.00
CA GLN A 891 31.53 10.99 -9.22
C GLN A 891 30.61 11.13 -10.44
N ALA A 892 29.36 10.64 -10.34
CA ALA A 892 28.39 10.79 -11.41
C ALA A 892 28.03 12.27 -11.63
N SER A 893 28.00 12.64 -12.91
CA SER A 893 28.10 13.99 -13.40
C SER A 893 26.92 14.88 -13.00
N ARG A 894 27.11 15.65 -11.93
CA ARG A 894 26.21 16.75 -11.53
C ARG A 894 26.12 17.76 -12.69
N GLY A 895 24.99 17.75 -13.41
CA GLY A 895 24.70 18.64 -14.53
C GLY A 895 25.48 18.41 -15.85
N LYS A 896 26.19 17.27 -16.05
CA LYS A 896 26.92 16.96 -17.31
C LYS A 896 26.61 15.53 -17.81
N VAL A 897 26.77 15.29 -19.11
CA VAL A 897 26.62 13.95 -19.71
C VAL A 897 27.88 13.12 -19.46
N GLY A 898 27.72 11.83 -19.13
CA GLY A 898 28.82 10.88 -18.92
C GLY A 898 28.77 9.70 -19.89
N MET A 899 29.87 8.96 -20.03
CA MET A 899 29.90 7.70 -20.77
C MET A 899 30.35 6.56 -19.87
N LEU A 900 29.48 5.57 -19.65
CA LEU A 900 29.79 4.37 -18.88
C LEU A 900 30.24 3.26 -19.82
N SER A 901 31.40 2.66 -19.54
CA SER A 901 31.91 1.49 -20.25
C SER A 901 31.96 0.30 -19.31
N ILE A 902 31.40 -0.83 -19.74
CA ILE A 902 31.31 -2.08 -18.98
C ILE A 902 32.00 -3.18 -19.78
N THR A 903 32.94 -3.89 -19.16
CA THR A 903 33.59 -5.07 -19.74
C THR A 903 32.84 -6.33 -19.31
N ILE A 904 32.44 -7.15 -20.27
CA ILE A 904 31.77 -8.43 -20.08
C ILE A 904 32.76 -9.55 -20.37
N LEU A 905 33.10 -10.34 -19.35
CA LEU A 905 34.08 -11.42 -19.46
C LEU A 905 33.46 -12.75 -19.88
N ALA A 906 32.18 -12.95 -19.56
CA ALA A 906 31.42 -14.13 -19.92
C ALA A 906 29.93 -13.79 -19.99
N SER A 907 29.22 -14.48 -20.87
CA SER A 907 27.78 -14.32 -21.09
C SER A 907 27.21 -15.56 -21.76
N GLY A 908 25.98 -15.91 -21.42
CA GLY A 908 25.24 -16.99 -22.08
C GLY A 908 25.83 -18.39 -21.85
N PRO A 909 25.24 -19.41 -22.50
CA PRO A 909 24.06 -19.34 -23.38
C PRO A 909 22.76 -18.99 -22.63
N TYR A 910 21.79 -18.40 -23.33
CA TYR A 910 20.47 -18.03 -22.79
C TYR A 910 19.33 -18.73 -23.55
N LEU A 911 18.26 -19.09 -22.85
CA LEU A 911 17.04 -19.61 -23.46
C LEU A 911 16.36 -18.54 -24.33
N VAL A 912 16.04 -18.87 -25.57
CA VAL A 912 15.19 -18.06 -26.45
C VAL A 912 13.75 -18.49 -26.20
N VAL A 913 12.99 -17.65 -25.49
CA VAL A 913 11.54 -17.83 -25.39
C VAL A 913 10.92 -17.20 -26.63
N ASP A 914 10.18 -17.98 -27.43
CA ASP A 914 9.31 -17.44 -28.49
C ASP A 914 8.35 -16.45 -27.82
N GLN A 915 8.66 -15.16 -27.91
CA GLN A 915 7.76 -14.12 -27.44
C GLN A 915 6.51 -14.15 -28.34
N ASP A 916 5.36 -14.36 -27.72
CA ASP A 916 4.04 -14.27 -28.35
C ASP A 916 3.98 -13.10 -29.34
N ALA A 917 3.46 -13.39 -30.53
CA ALA A 917 3.39 -12.51 -31.68
C ALA A 917 2.54 -11.23 -31.50
N GLU A 918 2.03 -10.94 -30.29
CA GLU A 918 1.18 -9.78 -30.01
C GLU A 918 1.95 -8.47 -29.76
N ASN A 919 3.26 -8.50 -29.45
CA ASN A 919 4.01 -7.28 -29.12
C ASN A 919 4.86 -6.68 -30.26
N LEU A 920 4.85 -7.27 -31.45
CA LEU A 920 5.60 -6.77 -32.62
C LEU A 920 4.86 -5.69 -33.44
N GLN A 921 3.53 -5.52 -33.25
CA GLN A 921 2.78 -4.46 -33.94
C GLN A 921 2.90 -3.08 -33.31
N ALA A 922 3.41 -2.95 -32.08
CA ALA A 922 3.58 -1.65 -31.41
C ALA A 922 4.93 -0.96 -31.68
N ARG A 923 5.80 -1.54 -32.50
CA ARG A 923 7.13 -0.97 -32.84
C ARG A 923 7.25 -0.42 -34.26
N SER A 924 6.14 -0.29 -34.97
CA SER A 924 6.04 0.51 -36.19
C SER A 924 4.81 1.42 -36.14
N ALA A 925 4.90 2.49 -35.35
CA ALA A 925 4.06 3.68 -35.46
C ALA A 925 4.84 4.90 -34.96
#